data_AF-A0A918FFC6-F1
#
_entry.id   AF-A0A918FFC6-F1
#
_cell.length_a   1.000
_cell.length_b   1.000
_cell.length_c   1.000
_cell.angle_alpha   90.00
_cell.angle_beta   90.00
_cell.angle_gamma   90.00
#
_symmetry.space_group_name_H-M   'P 1'
#
loop_
_entity.id
_entity.type
_entity.pdbx_description
1 polymer ?
#
loop_
_entity_poly.entity_id
_entity_poly.type
_entity_poly.pdbx_seq_one_letter_code
_entity_poly.pdbx_strand_id
1 'polypeptide(L)'
;MRDRRVWLFNSADFSGNPKWLFTFVTRFRPDIEAYWITDSPQIARRVRDLGFQAVGFKGERSQRLQARAGVFVVNQVKERIPEAMRGIVLLNLWHGVGVKRVEREMSTGLLLPRIAAKYIRNNKAYRDTQLFLVTSEMMEEHFERQIGFSEDQIIRGGYPQNIYPRLHGPIASYDHDLLGAKGLAPDTRIVLYAPTYRLSGNSGFMLRALPDLDLVVEALERNNQLLILKMHPQLLGDRAFVELRARYGHHPRLLFWDNALDVYEVFGQIDTAIIDYSSIHYDLIAAGVDSFIRYAYDLDSPAALEPGFDYLDSSCGTLVEGFDELLVALGSDNRVPDAQLEELRRRFWSYDDDETLERIVEHALAYEIRDEQLPTLYSFDVFDTLIHRRAVAPVAIFHAVRQEIQRAGSAFPPFLAQHFVEIRQQSEFAVREGRRKDPLLAEAGEFEITFEAIYDRIARVFDLTQDQVASLIAWEIDYELRNVVPAVARVEEVRALVAAGERVILISDMYLPREVIQRMLASADPLLAGLPLYLSSEFGVEKATKQLYVRAFVDVGYEFGRWVHTGDNAHTDVRMASQLGISTVALETPRLDEFERALTRTIGSYDGFLLAGMLRERRLAGATPEELFVFRIVALYLVPYVLWLVMDAVARGYRTLYFVSRDGYLLRFIADACIRSLGLDLKTQYLFGSRRAWRLASQLDGIDDDTFSPHGSFGGIRTFDALVEASRLDEAELLAMFPEFDRFRRARRFDVAEAAGIVEALRASSEYRGRLAAIARQDRELVTAYLAQEIDFDEPFAFVEYWGRGYTQDCLVRLFGTMGVDDGAPFYYARSIYPPKESSERHNYTSASYSLLMVESIFGNLPYGTTEGYERVDGRIEPRTSPRPHNAALLEAAERVLPEFTEQFLALPVLDRPQLARDAFRFGFEHYRANPTFKDYLELIAPLRYSVELGGSEREFAPRLRVRDVVAYLRGKPVGEITRSFPMSMHRSRGLGPLLFTLQRKVGFRRRVKRIWFGFVARLPKRRFVPQIGPNPPVGARPAVPETD
;
A
#
# COMPACT_ATOMS: atom_id res chain seq x y z
N MET A 1 42.50 -2.71 16.03
CA MET A 1 42.50 -3.95 16.83
C MET A 1 42.05 -3.59 18.25
N ARG A 2 41.35 -4.48 18.94
CA ARG A 2 40.99 -4.29 20.36
C ARG A 2 42.17 -4.64 21.26
N ASP A 3 42.19 -4.05 22.44
CA ASP A 3 43.14 -4.36 23.49
C ASP A 3 42.55 -5.41 24.44
N ARG A 4 43.06 -6.66 24.36
CA ARG A 4 42.64 -7.77 25.24
C ARG A 4 42.86 -7.48 26.72
N ARG A 5 43.73 -6.51 27.08
CA ARG A 5 44.00 -6.10 28.47
C ARG A 5 43.14 -4.93 28.93
N VAL A 6 42.21 -4.42 28.12
CA VAL A 6 41.22 -3.41 28.55
C VAL A 6 39.86 -4.09 28.72
N TRP A 7 39.37 -4.15 29.95
CA TRP A 7 38.19 -4.95 30.34
C TRP A 7 37.05 -4.07 30.84
N LEU A 8 35.83 -4.43 30.45
CA LEU A 8 34.58 -3.81 30.91
C LEU A 8 33.73 -4.81 31.69
N PHE A 9 33.19 -4.42 32.84
CA PHE A 9 32.36 -5.29 33.69
C PHE A 9 30.96 -4.71 33.90
N ASN A 10 29.91 -5.54 33.75
CA ASN A 10 28.53 -5.10 33.94
C ASN A 10 27.55 -6.21 34.39
N SER A 11 26.94 -6.00 35.55
CA SER A 11 25.67 -6.59 35.99
C SER A 11 24.60 -5.49 36.20
N ALA A 12 23.42 -5.85 36.72
CA ALA A 12 22.33 -4.89 36.98
C ALA A 12 22.72 -3.87 38.08
N ASP A 13 23.25 -4.39 39.19
CA ASP A 13 23.85 -3.64 40.30
C ASP A 13 25.33 -4.01 40.46
N PHE A 14 26.05 -3.40 41.41
CA PHE A 14 27.43 -3.79 41.73
C PHE A 14 27.43 -5.06 42.61
N SER A 15 27.04 -6.17 42.00
CA SER A 15 26.68 -7.43 42.66
C SER A 15 26.95 -8.68 41.80
N GLY A 16 27.08 -9.83 42.47
CA GLY A 16 27.28 -11.16 41.88
C GLY A 16 28.57 -11.34 41.06
N ASN A 17 28.70 -12.47 40.38
CA ASN A 17 29.92 -12.91 39.67
C ASN A 17 30.79 -11.82 39.00
N PRO A 18 30.26 -10.87 38.20
CA PRO A 18 31.10 -9.84 37.56
C PRO A 18 31.80 -8.91 38.55
N LYS A 19 31.20 -8.61 39.72
CA LYS A 19 31.79 -7.76 40.76
C LYS A 19 32.97 -8.44 41.46
N TRP A 20 32.83 -9.73 41.75
CA TRP A 20 33.86 -10.51 42.43
C TRP A 20 35.06 -10.75 41.48
N LEU A 21 34.83 -11.09 40.21
CA LEU A 21 35.90 -11.15 39.22
C LEU A 21 36.52 -9.76 38.94
N PHE A 22 35.71 -8.69 38.88
CA PHE A 22 36.24 -7.32 38.77
C PHE A 22 37.18 -6.96 39.90
N THR A 23 36.87 -7.38 41.13
CA THR A 23 37.70 -7.09 42.30
C THR A 23 38.95 -7.98 42.33
N PHE A 24 38.84 -9.25 41.91
CA PHE A 24 40.02 -10.11 41.67
C PHE A 24 40.98 -9.46 40.68
N VAL A 25 40.50 -9.14 39.48
CA VAL A 25 41.31 -8.53 38.42
C VAL A 25 41.94 -7.22 38.88
N THR A 26 41.16 -6.33 39.51
CA THR A 26 41.69 -5.02 39.95
C THR A 26 42.71 -5.11 41.09
N ARG A 27 42.74 -6.20 41.88
CA ARG A 27 43.70 -6.41 42.99
C ARG A 27 44.91 -7.25 42.61
N PHE A 28 44.71 -8.29 41.79
CA PHE A 28 45.71 -9.34 41.54
C PHE A 28 46.21 -9.39 40.08
N ARG A 29 45.48 -8.79 39.13
CA ARG A 29 45.85 -8.69 37.72
C ARG A 29 46.03 -7.22 37.28
N PRO A 30 47.04 -6.50 37.82
CA PRO A 30 47.33 -5.10 37.46
C PRO A 30 47.80 -4.93 36.00
N ASP A 31 47.97 -6.04 35.27
CA ASP A 31 48.23 -6.08 33.85
C ASP A 31 46.97 -5.88 32.99
N ILE A 32 45.79 -5.76 33.61
CA ILE A 32 44.48 -5.53 32.99
C ILE A 32 43.89 -4.18 33.46
N GLU A 33 43.58 -3.29 32.50
CA GLU A 33 42.89 -2.02 32.72
C GLU A 33 41.37 -2.23 32.83
N ALA A 34 40.90 -2.62 34.02
CA ALA A 34 39.50 -2.94 34.31
C ALA A 34 38.64 -1.70 34.63
N TYR A 35 37.41 -1.67 34.10
CA TYR A 35 36.38 -0.68 34.43
C TYR A 35 35.00 -1.31 34.67
N TRP A 36 34.27 -0.78 35.63
CA TRP A 36 32.82 -1.00 35.71
C TRP A 36 32.07 -0.11 34.70
N ILE A 37 31.12 -0.66 33.96
CA ILE A 37 30.24 0.08 33.04
C ILE A 37 28.77 -0.16 33.39
N THR A 38 27.96 0.91 33.41
CA THR A 38 26.55 0.86 33.81
C THR A 38 25.75 2.00 33.18
N ASP A 39 24.42 1.88 33.09
CA ASP A 39 23.53 2.98 32.72
C ASP A 39 23.18 3.89 33.92
N SER A 40 23.46 3.47 35.15
CA SER A 40 23.11 4.18 36.39
C SER A 40 24.23 5.13 36.86
N PRO A 41 24.00 6.47 36.86
CA PRO A 41 24.95 7.42 37.44
C PRO A 41 25.13 7.27 38.95
N GLN A 42 24.24 6.56 39.64
CA GLN A 42 24.30 6.24 41.06
C GLN A 42 25.29 5.09 41.29
N ILE A 43 25.13 3.97 40.58
CA ILE A 43 26.09 2.83 40.65
C ILE A 43 27.48 3.30 40.20
N ALA A 44 27.58 4.05 39.11
CA ALA A 44 28.86 4.59 38.64
C ALA A 44 29.52 5.57 39.63
N ARG A 45 28.77 6.21 40.54
CA ARG A 45 29.35 6.97 41.66
C ARG A 45 29.83 6.02 42.75
N ARG A 46 28.93 5.20 43.32
CA ARG A 46 29.24 4.23 44.38
C ARG A 46 30.52 3.42 44.10
N VAL A 47 30.69 2.92 42.88
CA VAL A 47 31.89 2.14 42.51
C VAL A 47 33.18 2.98 42.52
N ARG A 48 33.13 4.27 42.17
CA ARG A 48 34.28 5.20 42.32
C ARG A 48 34.49 5.64 43.77
N ASP A 49 33.43 5.75 44.55
CA ASP A 49 33.50 6.10 45.97
C ASP A 49 34.16 4.95 46.77
N LEU A 50 34.04 3.70 46.29
CA LEU A 50 34.81 2.51 46.70
C LEU A 50 36.24 2.44 46.12
N GLY A 51 36.71 3.48 45.42
CA GLY A 51 38.06 3.57 44.86
C GLY A 51 38.28 2.92 43.48
N PHE A 52 37.27 2.25 42.91
CA PHE A 52 37.39 1.55 41.63
C PHE A 52 37.11 2.46 40.40
N GLN A 53 37.58 2.04 39.22
CA GLN A 53 37.25 2.76 37.97
C GLN A 53 35.83 2.43 37.48
N ALA A 54 35.00 3.45 37.25
CA ALA A 54 33.66 3.26 36.68
C ALA A 54 33.22 4.37 35.70
N VAL A 55 32.52 3.97 34.64
CA VAL A 55 31.99 4.82 33.56
C VAL A 55 30.51 4.54 33.27
N GLY A 56 29.83 5.49 32.64
CA GLY A 56 28.49 5.26 32.08
C GLY A 56 28.56 4.62 30.69
N PHE A 57 27.48 4.02 30.17
CA PHE A 57 27.42 3.58 28.75
C PHE A 57 27.44 4.72 27.71
N LYS A 58 27.27 5.98 28.14
CA LYS A 58 27.14 7.16 27.28
C LYS A 58 28.29 8.14 27.47
N GLY A 59 28.52 8.98 26.45
CA GLY A 59 29.56 10.01 26.44
C GLY A 59 30.86 9.56 25.78
N GLU A 60 31.65 10.53 25.31
CA GLU A 60 32.77 10.28 24.40
C GLU A 60 33.88 9.41 25.01
N ARG A 61 34.29 9.66 26.26
CA ARG A 61 35.27 8.80 26.98
C ARG A 61 34.80 7.35 27.03
N SER A 62 33.50 7.13 27.21
CA SER A 62 32.93 5.78 27.23
C SER A 62 32.95 5.14 25.84
N GLN A 63 32.53 5.85 24.80
CA GLN A 63 32.56 5.32 23.43
C GLN A 63 33.98 4.95 22.97
N ARG A 64 34.98 5.79 23.27
CA ARG A 64 36.40 5.49 23.04
C ARG A 64 36.85 4.24 23.80
N LEU A 65 36.41 4.07 25.05
CA LEU A 65 36.73 2.90 25.87
C LEU A 65 36.05 1.62 25.36
N GLN A 66 34.77 1.67 24.98
CA GLN A 66 34.01 0.56 24.40
C GLN A 66 34.62 0.06 23.07
N ALA A 67 35.14 0.97 22.25
CA ALA A 67 35.84 0.64 21.01
C ALA A 67 37.25 0.05 21.23
N ARG A 68 37.90 0.39 22.35
CA ARG A 68 39.24 -0.14 22.72
C ARG A 68 39.16 -1.49 23.43
N ALA A 69 38.21 -1.65 24.34
CA ALA A 69 38.10 -2.81 25.23
C ALA A 69 38.01 -4.14 24.46
N GLY A 70 38.75 -5.15 24.92
CA GLY A 70 38.84 -6.47 24.31
C GLY A 70 37.94 -7.53 24.92
N VAL A 71 37.51 -7.33 26.17
CA VAL A 71 36.63 -8.23 26.94
C VAL A 71 35.52 -7.42 27.62
N PHE A 72 34.29 -7.93 27.56
CA PHE A 72 33.12 -7.41 28.25
C PHE A 72 32.50 -8.52 29.11
N VAL A 73 32.67 -8.39 30.42
CA VAL A 73 32.27 -9.35 31.45
C VAL A 73 30.85 -9.06 31.91
N VAL A 74 30.00 -10.09 31.88
CA VAL A 74 28.55 -10.01 32.12
C VAL A 74 28.05 -11.26 32.85
N ASN A 75 26.79 -11.22 33.32
CA ASN A 75 26.14 -12.32 34.04
C ASN A 75 24.87 -12.86 33.36
N GLN A 76 24.62 -12.48 32.09
CA GLN A 76 23.39 -12.78 31.35
C GLN A 76 23.63 -12.62 29.85
N VAL A 77 22.90 -13.38 29.01
CA VAL A 77 22.95 -13.21 27.54
C VAL A 77 22.38 -11.85 27.16
N LYS A 78 23.24 -10.95 26.66
CA LYS A 78 22.95 -9.51 26.55
C LYS A 78 21.99 -9.17 25.40
N GLU A 79 20.78 -8.70 25.74
CA GLU A 79 19.75 -8.27 24.76
C GLU A 79 20.24 -7.23 23.74
N ARG A 80 21.23 -6.41 24.14
CA ARG A 80 21.82 -5.36 23.31
C ARG A 80 23.33 -5.34 23.53
N ILE A 81 24.07 -5.45 22.43
CA ILE A 81 25.51 -5.22 22.35
C ILE A 81 25.69 -3.86 21.66
N PRO A 82 26.34 -2.86 22.29
CA PRO A 82 26.62 -1.58 21.64
C PRO A 82 27.45 -1.76 20.37
N GLU A 83 27.23 -0.93 19.35
CA GLU A 83 27.93 -1.10 18.07
C GLU A 83 29.46 -0.93 18.19
N ALA A 84 29.92 -0.06 19.10
CA ALA A 84 31.32 0.07 19.48
C ALA A 84 31.94 -1.23 20.08
N MET A 85 31.11 -2.16 20.55
CA MET A 85 31.49 -3.47 21.10
C MET A 85 31.38 -4.63 20.08
N ARG A 86 31.00 -4.41 18.81
CA ARG A 86 30.95 -5.51 17.81
C ARG A 86 32.32 -6.16 17.63
N GLY A 87 32.45 -7.44 17.99
CA GLY A 87 33.73 -8.16 18.02
C GLY A 87 34.54 -7.97 19.32
N ILE A 88 33.88 -7.68 20.45
CA ILE A 88 34.45 -7.83 21.80
C ILE A 88 34.20 -9.27 22.29
N VAL A 89 35.08 -9.83 23.12
CA VAL A 89 34.75 -11.09 23.81
C VAL A 89 33.68 -10.83 24.87
N LEU A 90 32.61 -11.61 24.86
CA LEU A 90 31.49 -11.55 25.79
C LEU A 90 31.68 -12.63 26.85
N LEU A 91 32.39 -12.31 27.94
CA LEU A 91 32.62 -13.25 29.04
C LEU A 91 31.37 -13.32 29.92
N ASN A 92 30.56 -14.36 29.74
CA ASN A 92 29.29 -14.55 30.43
C ASN A 92 29.47 -15.51 31.62
N LEU A 93 29.60 -14.94 32.82
CA LEU A 93 29.80 -15.65 34.08
C LEU A 93 28.52 -16.23 34.70
N TRP A 94 27.38 -16.03 34.02
CA TRP A 94 26.03 -16.33 34.53
C TRP A 94 25.75 -15.77 35.95
N HIS A 95 24.63 -16.15 36.58
CA HIS A 95 24.10 -15.51 37.80
C HIS A 95 23.43 -16.45 38.82
N GLY A 96 23.70 -17.75 38.75
CA GLY A 96 23.16 -18.77 39.65
C GLY A 96 23.12 -20.14 38.96
N VAL A 97 23.63 -21.18 39.62
CA VAL A 97 23.53 -22.54 39.06
C VAL A 97 22.06 -22.96 39.03
N GLY A 98 21.60 -23.38 37.86
CA GLY A 98 20.20 -23.37 37.49
C GLY A 98 19.75 -24.69 36.90
N VAL A 99 18.44 -24.92 36.99
CA VAL A 99 17.74 -26.11 36.49
C VAL A 99 16.47 -25.72 35.71
N LYS A 100 16.24 -24.41 35.58
CA LYS A 100 15.02 -23.78 35.08
C LYS A 100 15.17 -23.48 33.59
N ARG A 101 14.09 -23.62 32.82
CA ARG A 101 14.15 -23.43 31.36
C ARG A 101 14.35 -21.95 31.02
N VAL A 102 15.50 -21.63 30.46
CA VAL A 102 15.91 -20.27 30.06
C VAL A 102 16.34 -20.21 28.59
N GLU A 103 16.44 -18.99 28.07
CA GLU A 103 17.08 -18.69 26.79
C GLU A 103 16.50 -19.49 25.61
N ARG A 104 17.28 -20.37 24.94
CA ARG A 104 16.83 -21.06 23.71
C ARG A 104 15.70 -22.07 23.93
N GLU A 105 15.60 -22.61 25.14
CA GLU A 105 14.66 -23.67 25.55
C GLU A 105 13.27 -23.10 25.94
N MET A 106 13.11 -21.76 25.94
CA MET A 106 11.81 -21.10 26.14
C MET A 106 11.03 -21.00 24.82
N SER A 107 10.11 -21.94 24.58
CA SER A 107 9.26 -21.99 23.38
C SER A 107 7.92 -21.25 23.50
N THR A 108 7.54 -20.77 24.68
CA THR A 108 6.24 -20.12 24.96
C THR A 108 6.37 -18.98 25.98
N GLY A 109 5.27 -18.23 26.18
CA GLY A 109 5.12 -17.27 27.28
C GLY A 109 5.67 -15.86 27.03
N LEU A 110 5.46 -14.97 28.00
CA LEU A 110 5.68 -13.52 27.87
C LEU A 110 7.12 -13.09 27.56
N LEU A 111 8.11 -13.94 27.81
CA LEU A 111 9.52 -13.66 27.53
C LEU A 111 9.94 -14.01 26.09
N LEU A 112 9.21 -14.89 25.40
CA LEU A 112 9.56 -15.38 24.06
C LEU A 112 9.80 -14.24 23.02
N PRO A 113 8.93 -13.20 22.89
CA PRO A 113 9.18 -12.12 21.93
C PRO A 113 10.46 -11.32 22.22
N ARG A 114 10.87 -11.26 23.50
CA ARG A 114 12.11 -10.60 23.93
C ARG A 114 13.34 -11.47 23.68
N ILE A 115 13.20 -12.80 23.81
CA ILE A 115 14.24 -13.79 23.48
C ILE A 115 14.44 -13.84 21.95
N ALA A 116 13.38 -13.97 21.16
CA ALA A 116 13.45 -13.91 19.70
C ALA A 116 14.15 -12.61 19.23
N ALA A 117 13.67 -11.44 19.68
CA ALA A 117 14.30 -10.16 19.35
C ALA A 117 15.74 -10.00 19.89
N LYS A 118 16.17 -10.80 20.86
CA LYS A 118 17.56 -10.84 21.32
C LYS A 118 18.46 -11.64 20.37
N TYR A 119 18.06 -12.86 20.01
CA TYR A 119 18.85 -13.70 19.12
C TYR A 119 18.84 -13.18 17.68
N ILE A 120 17.70 -12.71 17.14
CA ILE A 120 17.60 -12.12 15.80
C ILE A 120 18.63 -10.99 15.55
N ARG A 121 18.98 -10.19 16.57
CA ARG A 121 19.97 -9.09 16.49
C ARG A 121 21.43 -9.53 16.64
N ASN A 122 21.66 -10.63 17.35
CA ASN A 122 22.94 -10.89 18.02
C ASN A 122 23.46 -12.33 17.86
N ASN A 123 22.73 -13.25 17.20
CA ASN A 123 23.06 -14.68 17.19
C ASN A 123 24.50 -14.95 16.72
N LYS A 124 24.92 -14.37 15.60
CA LYS A 124 26.32 -14.44 15.14
C LYS A 124 27.31 -13.89 16.16
N ALA A 125 27.00 -12.80 16.87
CA ALA A 125 27.89 -12.28 17.91
C ALA A 125 28.00 -13.23 19.13
N TYR A 126 26.96 -13.98 19.48
CA TYR A 126 27.05 -15.01 20.53
C TYR A 126 27.88 -16.22 20.08
N ARG A 127 27.72 -16.67 18.83
CA ARG A 127 28.52 -17.75 18.23
C ARG A 127 30.00 -17.35 18.09
N ASP A 128 30.26 -16.15 17.58
CA ASP A 128 31.63 -15.66 17.31
C ASP A 128 32.42 -15.31 18.58
N THR A 129 31.76 -14.73 19.60
CA THR A 129 32.50 -14.01 20.66
C THR A 129 32.11 -14.32 22.11
N GLN A 130 31.12 -15.17 22.38
CA GLN A 130 30.76 -15.51 23.76
C GLN A 130 31.70 -16.55 24.35
N LEU A 131 32.10 -16.33 25.61
CA LEU A 131 32.60 -17.35 26.53
C LEU A 131 31.54 -17.57 27.61
N PHE A 132 31.33 -18.79 28.09
CA PHE A 132 30.33 -19.10 29.11
C PHE A 132 30.91 -19.94 30.25
N LEU A 133 30.65 -19.53 31.50
CA LEU A 133 31.12 -20.22 32.70
C LEU A 133 30.14 -21.33 33.12
N VAL A 134 30.64 -22.56 33.23
CA VAL A 134 29.91 -23.73 33.74
C VAL A 134 30.64 -24.33 34.94
N THR A 135 29.88 -24.87 35.89
CA THR A 135 30.37 -25.20 37.25
C THR A 135 30.43 -26.69 37.56
N SER A 136 29.76 -27.51 36.74
CA SER A 136 29.81 -28.97 36.76
C SER A 136 29.39 -29.54 35.41
N GLU A 137 29.69 -30.82 35.17
CA GLU A 137 29.23 -31.63 34.04
C GLU A 137 27.69 -31.53 33.84
N MET A 138 26.91 -31.59 34.94
CA MET A 138 25.44 -31.43 34.88
C MET A 138 25.02 -30.02 34.43
N MET A 139 25.73 -28.98 34.86
CA MET A 139 25.43 -27.59 34.46
C MET A 139 25.90 -27.30 33.03
N GLU A 140 26.95 -27.97 32.57
CA GLU A 140 27.43 -27.94 31.20
C GLU A 140 26.37 -28.50 30.23
N GLU A 141 25.92 -29.73 30.48
CA GLU A 141 24.79 -30.38 29.78
C GLU A 141 23.52 -29.52 29.75
N HIS A 142 23.24 -28.79 30.83
CA HIS A 142 22.06 -27.96 30.98
C HIS A 142 22.17 -26.64 30.20
N PHE A 143 23.33 -25.96 30.25
CA PHE A 143 23.51 -24.69 29.56
C PHE A 143 23.91 -24.84 28.08
N GLU A 144 24.49 -25.96 27.64
CA GLU A 144 24.75 -26.23 26.22
C GLU A 144 23.46 -26.08 25.40
N ARG A 145 22.40 -26.80 25.77
CA ARG A 145 21.08 -26.74 25.11
C ARG A 145 20.46 -25.35 25.12
N GLN A 146 20.58 -24.64 26.24
CA GLN A 146 19.86 -23.37 26.48
C GLN A 146 20.59 -22.14 25.96
N ILE A 147 21.92 -22.13 25.95
CA ILE A 147 22.75 -21.01 25.48
C ILE A 147 23.26 -21.27 24.06
N GLY A 148 23.48 -22.54 23.71
CA GLY A 148 23.98 -23.02 22.42
C GLY A 148 25.38 -22.49 22.10
N PHE A 149 26.31 -22.80 23.00
CA PHE A 149 27.75 -22.61 22.83
C PHE A 149 28.40 -23.90 22.30
N SER A 150 29.67 -23.81 21.88
CA SER A 150 30.53 -24.95 21.52
C SER A 150 31.64 -25.14 22.55
N GLU A 151 32.29 -26.31 22.55
CA GLU A 151 33.36 -26.70 23.49
C GLU A 151 34.42 -25.60 23.74
N ASP A 152 34.89 -24.95 22.66
CA ASP A 152 35.90 -23.88 22.70
C ASP A 152 35.41 -22.57 23.32
N GLN A 153 34.11 -22.46 23.59
CA GLN A 153 33.48 -21.34 24.29
C GLN A 153 33.23 -21.60 25.79
N ILE A 154 33.48 -22.82 26.27
CA ILE A 154 33.20 -23.24 27.65
C ILE A 154 34.38 -22.88 28.55
N ILE A 155 34.09 -22.27 29.70
CA ILE A 155 35.03 -22.18 30.82
C ILE A 155 34.49 -23.05 31.95
N ARG A 156 35.23 -24.10 32.30
CA ARG A 156 34.91 -25.00 33.42
C ARG A 156 35.54 -24.44 34.69
N GLY A 157 34.72 -24.02 35.66
CA GLY A 157 35.18 -23.36 36.89
C GLY A 157 34.05 -23.01 37.86
N GLY A 158 34.39 -22.86 39.14
CA GLY A 158 33.47 -22.33 40.16
C GLY A 158 33.03 -20.87 39.91
N TYR A 159 32.05 -20.39 40.66
CA TYR A 159 31.55 -19.01 40.51
C TYR A 159 32.38 -17.99 41.31
N PRO A 160 32.83 -16.88 40.70
CA PRO A 160 33.62 -15.86 41.41
C PRO A 160 33.01 -15.34 42.72
N GLN A 161 31.68 -15.29 42.83
CA GLN A 161 30.99 -14.87 44.06
C GLN A 161 31.15 -15.86 45.25
N ASN A 162 31.46 -17.12 44.98
CA ASN A 162 31.68 -18.17 45.98
C ASN A 162 33.19 -18.43 46.19
N ILE A 163 33.98 -18.41 45.11
CA ILE A 163 35.44 -18.58 45.15
C ILE A 163 36.14 -17.43 45.87
N TYR A 164 35.83 -16.17 45.52
CA TYR A 164 36.63 -15.04 46.00
C TYR A 164 36.61 -14.91 47.54
N PRO A 165 35.46 -14.98 48.25
CA PRO A 165 35.44 -14.93 49.71
C PRO A 165 36.28 -16.04 50.35
N ARG A 166 36.23 -17.25 49.77
CA ARG A 166 36.94 -18.46 50.21
C ARG A 166 38.47 -18.32 50.12
N LEU A 167 38.98 -17.68 49.06
CA LEU A 167 40.43 -17.56 48.80
C LEU A 167 41.06 -16.24 49.28
N HIS A 168 40.29 -15.16 49.33
CA HIS A 168 40.81 -13.79 49.48
C HIS A 168 40.13 -12.99 50.60
N GLY A 169 39.20 -13.59 51.33
CA GLY A 169 38.43 -12.95 52.39
C GLY A 169 37.35 -12.00 51.87
N PRO A 170 36.57 -11.39 52.79
CA PRO A 170 35.47 -10.52 52.42
C PRO A 170 35.93 -9.21 51.76
N ILE A 171 35.08 -8.67 50.90
CA ILE A 171 35.10 -7.27 50.47
C ILE A 171 33.97 -6.57 51.23
N ALA A 172 34.22 -5.38 51.78
CA ALA A 172 33.16 -4.52 52.28
C ALA A 172 32.84 -3.43 51.25
N SER A 173 31.74 -3.58 50.51
CA SER A 173 31.17 -2.52 49.66
C SER A 173 30.06 -1.71 50.37
N TYR A 174 29.69 -2.14 51.57
CA TYR A 174 28.79 -1.51 52.53
C TYR A 174 29.16 -2.00 53.96
N ASP A 175 28.46 -1.53 55.00
CA ASP A 175 28.71 -1.95 56.38
C ASP A 175 28.21 -3.38 56.63
N HIS A 176 29.06 -4.22 57.24
CA HIS A 176 28.80 -5.63 57.47
C HIS A 176 28.28 -5.96 58.88
N ASP A 177 28.20 -4.98 59.79
CA ASP A 177 27.68 -5.18 61.15
C ASP A 177 26.13 -5.22 61.17
N LEU A 178 25.56 -6.30 60.64
CA LEU A 178 24.10 -6.49 60.56
C LEU A 178 23.43 -6.57 61.94
N LEU A 179 24.14 -7.05 62.96
CA LEU A 179 23.66 -7.17 64.33
C LEU A 179 23.71 -5.83 65.07
N GLY A 180 24.84 -5.11 65.00
CA GLY A 180 24.99 -3.77 65.57
C GLY A 180 24.07 -2.74 64.92
N ALA A 181 23.85 -2.83 63.60
CA ALA A 181 22.83 -2.03 62.90
C ALA A 181 21.38 -2.28 63.37
N LYS A 182 21.15 -3.36 64.13
CA LYS A 182 19.88 -3.71 64.79
C LYS A 182 19.92 -3.63 66.32
N GLY A 183 21.06 -3.29 66.91
CA GLY A 183 21.26 -3.28 68.37
C GLY A 183 21.21 -4.66 69.02
N LEU A 184 21.51 -5.73 68.27
CA LEU A 184 21.46 -7.12 68.72
C LEU A 184 22.80 -7.59 69.29
N ALA A 185 22.77 -8.61 70.14
CA ALA A 185 23.97 -9.16 70.76
C ALA A 185 24.78 -10.03 69.78
N PRO A 186 26.13 -10.11 69.89
CA PRO A 186 26.98 -10.83 68.92
C PRO A 186 26.77 -12.35 68.82
N ASP A 187 26.01 -12.94 69.75
CA ASP A 187 25.59 -14.36 69.76
C ASP A 187 24.22 -14.60 69.08
N THR A 188 23.63 -13.55 68.50
CA THR A 188 22.35 -13.63 67.78
C THR A 188 22.54 -14.32 66.42
N ARG A 189 21.83 -15.43 66.20
CA ARG A 189 21.96 -16.21 64.95
C ARG A 189 21.28 -15.54 63.76
N ILE A 190 21.91 -15.50 62.59
CA ILE A 190 21.33 -14.83 61.40
C ILE A 190 20.65 -15.83 60.46
N VAL A 191 19.34 -15.67 60.28
CA VAL A 191 18.51 -16.49 59.39
C VAL A 191 18.24 -15.72 58.10
N LEU A 192 18.47 -16.30 56.93
CA LEU A 192 18.10 -15.70 55.64
C LEU A 192 16.83 -16.35 55.07
N TYR A 193 15.82 -15.56 54.70
CA TYR A 193 14.71 -16.01 53.86
C TYR A 193 14.76 -15.33 52.48
N ALA A 194 14.93 -16.14 51.43
CA ALA A 194 15.16 -15.68 50.05
C ALA A 194 14.26 -16.39 49.02
N PRO A 195 12.92 -16.17 49.08
CA PRO A 195 11.95 -16.90 48.26
C PRO A 195 11.93 -16.50 46.78
N THR A 196 11.50 -17.45 45.95
CA THR A 196 11.37 -17.34 44.50
C THR A 196 10.10 -16.59 44.10
N TYR A 197 10.20 -15.73 43.08
CA TYR A 197 9.04 -15.08 42.47
C TYR A 197 8.18 -16.08 41.68
N ARG A 198 6.86 -16.12 41.96
CA ARG A 198 5.90 -16.92 41.18
C ARG A 198 5.38 -16.10 40.00
N LEU A 199 5.01 -16.74 38.88
CA LEU A 199 4.43 -16.02 37.72
C LEU A 199 2.93 -15.76 37.88
N SER A 200 2.19 -16.65 38.57
CA SER A 200 0.74 -16.57 38.77
C SER A 200 0.37 -16.27 40.22
N GLY A 201 -0.65 -15.43 40.43
CA GLY A 201 -1.28 -15.24 41.74
C GLY A 201 -0.44 -14.47 42.77
N ASN A 202 0.36 -13.49 42.37
CA ASN A 202 1.28 -12.76 43.27
C ASN A 202 0.62 -11.90 44.35
N SER A 203 -0.64 -11.49 44.18
CA SER A 203 -1.36 -10.66 45.16
C SER A 203 -1.44 -11.36 46.51
N GLY A 204 -0.71 -10.87 47.51
CA GLY A 204 -0.62 -11.53 48.81
C GLY A 204 0.24 -12.81 48.80
N PHE A 205 1.32 -12.85 48.03
CA PHE A 205 2.40 -13.83 48.22
C PHE A 205 2.85 -13.86 49.69
N MET A 206 3.24 -12.69 50.24
CA MET A 206 3.71 -12.58 51.63
C MET A 206 2.67 -13.03 52.65
N LEU A 207 1.38 -12.78 52.41
CA LEU A 207 0.28 -13.16 53.32
C LEU A 207 -0.05 -14.66 53.32
N ARG A 208 0.47 -15.43 52.35
CA ARG A 208 0.35 -16.90 52.34
C ARG A 208 1.61 -17.57 52.87
N ALA A 209 2.78 -17.02 52.52
CA ALA A 209 4.05 -17.52 53.03
C ALA A 209 4.24 -17.19 54.53
N LEU A 210 3.96 -15.97 54.96
CA LEU A 210 4.09 -15.50 56.35
C LEU A 210 2.78 -14.78 56.76
N PRO A 211 1.68 -15.53 56.99
CA PRO A 211 0.37 -14.98 57.31
C PRO A 211 0.35 -14.13 58.60
N ASP A 212 1.18 -14.48 59.59
CA ASP A 212 1.32 -13.75 60.84
C ASP A 212 2.81 -13.49 61.13
N LEU A 213 3.25 -12.22 61.00
CA LEU A 213 4.64 -11.85 61.27
C LEU A 213 4.88 -11.51 62.75
N ASP A 214 3.84 -11.38 63.57
CA ASP A 214 3.99 -11.22 65.02
C ASP A 214 4.41 -12.56 65.65
N LEU A 215 3.80 -13.68 65.24
CA LEU A 215 4.22 -15.03 65.63
C LEU A 215 5.64 -15.38 65.16
N VAL A 216 6.04 -14.93 63.95
CA VAL A 216 7.43 -15.07 63.47
C VAL A 216 8.40 -14.28 64.36
N VAL A 217 8.02 -13.07 64.79
CA VAL A 217 8.82 -12.27 65.73
C VAL A 217 8.97 -12.98 67.08
N GLU A 218 7.89 -13.51 67.65
CA GLU A 218 7.94 -14.27 68.92
C GLU A 218 8.90 -15.47 68.84
N ALA A 219 8.89 -16.21 67.72
CA ALA A 219 9.83 -17.30 67.47
C ALA A 219 11.29 -16.82 67.36
N LEU A 220 11.55 -15.73 66.62
CA LEU A 220 12.89 -15.16 66.47
C LEU A 220 13.44 -14.58 67.79
N GLU A 221 12.58 -14.02 68.65
CA GLU A 221 12.98 -13.54 69.98
C GLU A 221 13.32 -14.70 70.91
N ARG A 222 12.45 -15.71 70.98
CA ARG A 222 12.63 -16.93 71.78
C ARG A 222 13.92 -17.67 71.43
N ASN A 223 14.29 -17.72 70.15
CA ASN A 223 15.43 -18.48 69.65
C ASN A 223 16.72 -17.63 69.46
N ASN A 224 16.70 -16.36 69.90
CA ASN A 224 17.74 -15.34 69.69
C ASN A 224 18.28 -15.26 68.24
N GLN A 225 17.38 -14.93 67.30
CA GLN A 225 17.68 -14.85 65.87
C GLN A 225 17.50 -13.44 65.27
N LEU A 226 18.03 -13.21 64.07
CA LEU A 226 17.73 -12.09 63.19
C LEU A 226 17.29 -12.65 61.83
N LEU A 227 16.08 -12.33 61.36
CA LEU A 227 15.61 -12.78 60.06
C LEU A 227 15.84 -11.72 58.98
N ILE A 228 16.64 -12.06 57.97
CA ILE A 228 16.84 -11.29 56.75
C ILE A 228 15.74 -11.67 55.73
N LEU A 229 14.93 -10.70 55.34
CA LEU A 229 13.88 -10.86 54.33
C LEU A 229 14.39 -10.35 52.97
N LYS A 230 14.92 -11.25 52.13
CA LYS A 230 15.48 -10.91 50.81
C LYS A 230 14.51 -11.24 49.67
N MET A 231 13.59 -10.31 49.40
CA MET A 231 12.61 -10.48 48.32
C MET A 231 13.18 -10.26 46.91
N HIS A 232 12.62 -10.94 45.92
CA HIS A 232 12.89 -10.70 44.50
C HIS A 232 12.45 -9.28 44.09
N PRO A 233 13.14 -8.56 43.16
CA PRO A 233 12.84 -7.16 42.85
C PRO A 233 11.38 -6.89 42.44
N GLN A 234 10.76 -7.82 41.72
CA GLN A 234 9.36 -7.76 41.27
C GLN A 234 8.35 -7.83 42.43
N LEU A 235 8.75 -8.31 43.62
CA LEU A 235 7.91 -8.32 44.83
C LEU A 235 8.03 -7.04 45.66
N LEU A 236 9.03 -6.17 45.41
CA LEU A 236 9.24 -4.94 46.19
C LEU A 236 8.09 -3.92 46.08
N GLY A 237 7.25 -4.06 45.05
CA GLY A 237 6.03 -3.28 44.84
C GLY A 237 4.73 -4.03 45.18
N ASP A 238 4.77 -5.25 45.72
CA ASP A 238 3.56 -5.91 46.21
C ASP A 238 3.02 -5.16 47.43
N ARG A 239 1.69 -5.00 47.47
CA ARG A 239 1.03 -4.20 48.49
C ARG A 239 1.25 -4.77 49.90
N ALA A 240 1.17 -6.09 50.07
CA ALA A 240 1.37 -6.70 51.38
C ALA A 240 2.84 -6.60 51.82
N PHE A 241 3.81 -6.77 50.91
CA PHE A 241 5.21 -6.53 51.24
C PHE A 241 5.48 -5.07 51.66
N VAL A 242 4.88 -4.09 50.98
CA VAL A 242 4.99 -2.67 51.35
C VAL A 242 4.36 -2.38 52.71
N GLU A 243 3.17 -2.92 52.99
CA GLU A 243 2.47 -2.75 54.27
C GLU A 243 3.25 -3.43 55.43
N LEU A 244 3.80 -4.64 55.21
CA LEU A 244 4.69 -5.32 56.17
C LEU A 244 5.97 -4.54 56.42
N ARG A 245 6.64 -4.03 55.36
CA ARG A 245 7.86 -3.22 55.51
C ARG A 245 7.58 -1.91 56.26
N ALA A 246 6.40 -1.31 56.08
CA ALA A 246 5.99 -0.13 56.84
C ALA A 246 5.71 -0.44 58.33
N ARG A 247 5.08 -1.58 58.64
CA ARG A 247 4.79 -2.00 60.02
C ARG A 247 6.06 -2.47 60.78
N TYR A 248 6.95 -3.20 60.12
CA TYR A 248 8.04 -3.94 60.78
C TYR A 248 9.46 -3.49 60.40
N GLY A 249 9.65 -2.51 59.50
CA GLY A 249 10.98 -2.13 59.01
C GLY A 249 11.97 -1.69 60.10
N HIS A 250 11.46 -1.16 61.22
CA HIS A 250 12.24 -0.76 62.40
C HIS A 250 12.37 -1.84 63.48
N HIS A 251 11.77 -3.03 63.32
CA HIS A 251 11.85 -4.10 64.31
C HIS A 251 13.30 -4.61 64.43
N PRO A 252 13.84 -4.86 65.64
CA PRO A 252 15.21 -5.34 65.80
C PRO A 252 15.41 -6.68 65.09
N ARG A 253 14.51 -7.65 65.31
CA ARG A 253 14.60 -9.03 64.80
C ARG A 253 14.36 -9.22 63.28
N LEU A 254 14.07 -8.16 62.52
CA LEU A 254 13.70 -8.26 61.08
C LEU A 254 14.49 -7.29 60.20
N LEU A 255 15.32 -7.80 59.29
CA LEU A 255 16.09 -7.00 58.31
C LEU A 255 15.51 -7.17 56.89
N PHE A 256 14.78 -6.18 56.41
CA PHE A 256 14.33 -6.12 55.01
C PHE A 256 15.52 -5.77 54.10
N TRP A 257 15.98 -6.72 53.28
CA TRP A 257 17.21 -6.56 52.50
C TRP A 257 17.06 -5.48 51.42
N ASP A 258 18.07 -4.61 51.27
CA ASP A 258 18.19 -3.73 50.12
C ASP A 258 18.89 -4.46 48.97
N ASN A 259 18.16 -4.75 47.89
CA ASN A 259 18.72 -5.43 46.72
C ASN A 259 19.80 -4.63 45.96
N ALA A 260 20.01 -3.35 46.28
CA ALA A 260 21.20 -2.63 45.83
C ALA A 260 22.48 -3.13 46.53
N LEU A 261 22.38 -3.83 47.66
CA LEU A 261 23.48 -4.44 48.40
C LEU A 261 23.67 -5.92 48.01
N ASP A 262 24.93 -6.33 47.92
CA ASP A 262 25.35 -7.62 47.38
C ASP A 262 25.45 -8.67 48.49
N VAL A 263 24.37 -9.42 48.72
CA VAL A 263 24.21 -10.34 49.86
C VAL A 263 25.35 -11.37 50.01
N TYR A 264 26.04 -11.72 48.92
CA TYR A 264 27.21 -12.62 48.93
C TYR A 264 28.34 -12.10 49.83
N GLU A 265 28.45 -10.79 50.08
CA GLU A 265 29.46 -10.25 51.02
C GLU A 265 29.22 -10.67 52.48
N VAL A 266 27.99 -11.03 52.85
CA VAL A 266 27.60 -11.43 54.22
C VAL A 266 27.15 -12.89 54.31
N PHE A 267 27.33 -13.70 53.26
CA PHE A 267 26.94 -15.13 53.27
C PHE A 267 27.61 -15.92 54.41
N GLY A 268 28.89 -15.64 54.70
CA GLY A 268 29.61 -16.24 55.82
C GLY A 268 29.14 -15.82 57.22
N GLN A 269 28.09 -15.00 57.33
CA GLN A 269 27.40 -14.67 58.58
C GLN A 269 26.08 -15.45 58.76
N ILE A 270 25.62 -16.23 57.77
CA ILE A 270 24.30 -16.86 57.78
C ILE A 270 24.36 -18.20 58.52
N ASP A 271 23.60 -18.29 59.60
CA ASP A 271 23.45 -19.48 60.45
C ASP A 271 22.49 -20.53 59.90
N THR A 272 21.42 -20.09 59.24
CA THR A 272 20.36 -20.95 58.68
C THR A 272 19.73 -20.25 57.48
N ALA A 273 19.45 -20.97 56.40
CA ALA A 273 18.72 -20.43 55.25
C ALA A 273 17.33 -21.06 55.09
N ILE A 274 16.30 -20.22 55.02
CA ILE A 274 14.93 -20.56 54.61
C ILE A 274 14.83 -20.36 53.10
N ILE A 275 14.51 -21.43 52.39
CA ILE A 275 14.58 -21.52 50.92
C ILE A 275 13.32 -22.15 50.33
N ASP A 276 13.07 -21.86 49.06
CA ASP A 276 12.15 -22.60 48.20
C ASP A 276 12.90 -23.06 46.93
N TYR A 277 12.26 -23.04 45.76
CA TYR A 277 12.81 -23.42 44.45
C TYR A 277 13.85 -22.42 43.89
N SER A 278 14.75 -21.91 44.74
CA SER A 278 15.68 -20.79 44.48
C SER A 278 17.12 -21.28 44.29
N SER A 279 17.80 -20.83 43.24
CA SER A 279 19.20 -21.20 42.94
C SER A 279 20.20 -20.75 44.01
N ILE A 280 19.83 -19.74 44.82
CA ILE A 280 20.67 -19.23 45.91
C ILE A 280 21.03 -20.31 46.94
N HIS A 281 20.24 -21.39 47.03
CA HIS A 281 20.53 -22.57 47.84
C HIS A 281 21.93 -23.13 47.57
N TYR A 282 22.27 -23.30 46.30
CA TYR A 282 23.53 -23.93 45.90
C TYR A 282 24.74 -23.02 46.14
N ASP A 283 24.56 -21.71 46.02
CA ASP A 283 25.59 -20.72 46.39
C ASP A 283 25.81 -20.67 47.93
N LEU A 284 24.74 -20.85 48.72
CA LEU A 284 24.84 -20.92 50.20
C LEU A 284 25.57 -22.19 50.68
N ILE A 285 25.34 -23.34 50.04
CA ILE A 285 26.12 -24.57 50.28
C ILE A 285 27.61 -24.38 49.94
N ALA A 286 27.91 -23.65 48.86
CA ALA A 286 29.28 -23.33 48.45
C ALA A 286 29.96 -22.33 49.41
N ALA A 287 29.20 -21.38 49.97
CA ALA A 287 29.67 -20.46 51.00
C ALA A 287 29.80 -21.08 52.40
N GLY A 288 29.39 -22.33 52.60
CA GLY A 288 29.60 -23.09 53.83
C GLY A 288 28.44 -23.11 54.83
N VAL A 289 27.23 -22.67 54.44
CA VAL A 289 26.03 -22.82 55.27
C VAL A 289 25.69 -24.31 55.40
N ASP A 290 25.46 -24.79 56.63
CA ASP A 290 25.17 -26.20 56.95
C ASP A 290 23.69 -26.48 57.30
N SER A 291 22.89 -25.43 57.55
CA SER A 291 21.55 -25.51 58.14
C SER A 291 20.50 -24.87 57.23
N PHE A 292 19.47 -25.64 56.88
CA PHE A 292 18.49 -25.24 55.85
C PHE A 292 17.05 -25.64 56.21
N ILE A 293 16.11 -24.72 55.97
CA ILE A 293 14.67 -24.94 56.07
C ILE A 293 14.06 -24.80 54.68
N ARG A 294 13.60 -25.91 54.11
CA ARG A 294 12.96 -25.99 52.79
C ARG A 294 11.47 -25.65 52.93
N TYR A 295 11.13 -24.37 52.88
CA TYR A 295 9.76 -23.90 53.05
C TYR A 295 8.98 -23.93 51.73
N ALA A 296 8.31 -25.06 51.48
CA ALA A 296 7.65 -25.41 50.23
C ALA A 296 6.12 -25.44 50.37
N TYR A 297 5.53 -24.43 51.04
CA TYR A 297 4.10 -24.32 51.34
C TYR A 297 3.15 -24.33 50.12
N ASP A 298 3.68 -24.35 48.90
CA ASP A 298 2.93 -24.45 47.64
C ASP A 298 3.41 -25.58 46.72
N LEU A 299 4.03 -26.63 47.27
CA LEU A 299 4.63 -27.74 46.51
C LEU A 299 3.65 -28.44 45.53
N ASP A 300 2.39 -28.63 45.95
CA ASP A 300 1.30 -29.18 45.13
C ASP A 300 0.85 -28.27 43.97
N SER A 301 1.34 -27.03 43.90
CA SER A 301 0.95 -26.06 42.88
C SER A 301 1.61 -26.37 41.53
N PRO A 302 0.84 -26.48 40.42
CA PRO A 302 1.41 -26.57 39.07
C PRO A 302 2.25 -25.35 38.64
N ALA A 303 2.32 -24.30 39.46
CA ALA A 303 3.15 -23.12 39.25
C ALA A 303 4.39 -23.05 40.18
N ALA A 304 4.63 -24.08 40.99
CA ALA A 304 5.78 -24.18 41.91
C ALA A 304 6.96 -24.97 41.32
N LEU A 305 6.68 -26.10 40.66
CA LEU A 305 7.68 -27.02 40.11
C LEU A 305 7.81 -26.88 38.58
N GLU A 306 9.04 -26.88 38.05
CA GLU A 306 9.28 -26.82 36.61
C GLU A 306 9.34 -28.23 35.96
N PRO A 307 8.72 -28.45 34.78
CA PRO A 307 8.66 -29.76 34.15
C PRO A 307 10.04 -30.35 33.79
N GLY A 308 10.48 -31.33 34.59
CA GLY A 308 11.75 -32.03 34.48
C GLY A 308 12.73 -31.81 35.64
N PHE A 309 12.39 -30.95 36.62
CA PHE A 309 13.21 -30.73 37.81
C PHE A 309 12.64 -31.41 39.04
N ASP A 310 13.38 -32.37 39.61
CA ASP A 310 13.07 -32.92 40.94
C ASP A 310 13.68 -32.01 42.03
N TYR A 311 12.81 -31.25 42.70
CA TYR A 311 13.19 -30.40 43.83
C TYR A 311 13.54 -31.19 45.09
N LEU A 312 12.95 -32.37 45.31
CA LEU A 312 13.18 -33.20 46.49
C LEU A 312 14.62 -33.73 46.48
N ASP A 313 15.03 -34.35 45.37
CA ASP A 313 16.38 -34.91 45.15
C ASP A 313 17.48 -33.86 44.95
N SER A 314 17.10 -32.63 44.59
CA SER A 314 18.06 -31.57 44.23
C SER A 314 18.18 -30.45 45.27
N SER A 315 17.73 -30.66 46.50
CA SER A 315 17.98 -29.73 47.60
C SER A 315 17.98 -30.44 48.96
N CYS A 316 18.29 -29.73 50.04
CA CYS A 316 18.56 -30.32 51.36
C CYS A 316 18.09 -29.40 52.49
N GLY A 317 17.95 -29.96 53.70
CA GLY A 317 17.36 -29.29 54.86
C GLY A 317 16.00 -29.86 55.26
N THR A 318 15.47 -29.38 56.38
CA THR A 318 14.15 -29.76 56.90
C THR A 318 13.06 -29.33 55.92
N LEU A 319 12.27 -30.28 55.40
CA LEU A 319 11.08 -29.97 54.60
C LEU A 319 9.96 -29.44 55.50
N VAL A 320 9.33 -28.35 55.07
CA VAL A 320 8.30 -27.62 55.81
C VAL A 320 7.24 -27.17 54.81
N GLU A 321 6.00 -27.57 55.03
CA GLU A 321 4.86 -27.28 54.14
C GLU A 321 3.81 -26.39 54.84
N GLY A 322 3.74 -26.43 56.17
CA GLY A 322 2.88 -25.56 56.98
C GLY A 322 3.59 -24.33 57.57
N PHE A 323 2.85 -23.25 57.80
CA PHE A 323 3.35 -22.08 58.54
C PHE A 323 3.66 -22.40 60.02
N ASP A 324 2.84 -23.22 60.68
CA ASP A 324 3.09 -23.67 62.05
C ASP A 324 4.37 -24.52 62.14
N GLU A 325 4.61 -25.34 61.12
CA GLU A 325 5.85 -26.13 60.97
C GLU A 325 7.08 -25.22 60.81
N LEU A 326 6.96 -24.09 60.08
CA LEU A 326 8.03 -23.11 59.95
C LEU A 326 8.40 -22.48 61.30
N LEU A 327 7.40 -22.15 62.14
CA LEU A 327 7.63 -21.61 63.49
C LEU A 327 8.34 -22.64 64.40
N VAL A 328 8.07 -23.94 64.24
CA VAL A 328 8.79 -25.02 64.92
C VAL A 328 10.21 -25.19 64.35
N ALA A 329 10.37 -25.16 63.02
CA ALA A 329 11.64 -25.31 62.35
C ALA A 329 12.63 -24.20 62.72
N LEU A 330 12.18 -22.94 62.87
CA LEU A 330 12.99 -21.82 63.37
C LEU A 330 13.70 -22.12 64.71
N GLY A 331 13.09 -22.92 65.59
CA GLY A 331 13.66 -23.33 66.88
C GLY A 331 14.33 -24.70 66.90
N SER A 332 14.46 -25.36 65.75
CA SER A 332 14.96 -26.73 65.63
C SER A 332 16.41 -26.79 65.12
N ASP A 333 17.06 -27.95 65.25
CA ASP A 333 18.28 -28.23 64.48
C ASP A 333 17.88 -28.61 63.05
N ASN A 334 18.36 -27.85 62.07
CA ASN A 334 18.05 -28.01 60.64
C ASN A 334 19.31 -28.35 59.83
N ARG A 335 20.35 -28.85 60.51
CA ARG A 335 21.62 -29.23 59.89
C ARG A 335 21.46 -30.37 58.88
N VAL A 336 22.13 -30.20 57.76
CA VAL A 336 22.21 -31.17 56.67
C VAL A 336 23.43 -32.07 56.91
N PRO A 337 23.32 -33.40 56.76
CA PRO A 337 24.48 -34.29 56.86
C PRO A 337 25.54 -33.96 55.81
N ASP A 338 26.82 -33.98 56.21
CA ASP A 338 27.96 -33.65 55.34
C ASP A 338 27.92 -34.38 53.98
N ALA A 339 27.55 -35.66 53.99
CA ALA A 339 27.46 -36.48 52.77
C ALA A 339 26.40 -35.97 51.76
N GLN A 340 25.33 -35.32 52.22
CA GLN A 340 24.32 -34.72 51.35
C GLN A 340 24.76 -33.34 50.83
N LEU A 341 25.45 -32.55 51.66
CA LEU A 341 26.07 -31.30 51.22
C LEU A 341 27.14 -31.57 50.17
N GLU A 342 27.97 -32.60 50.36
CA GLU A 342 29.07 -32.95 49.46
C GLU A 342 28.55 -33.54 48.13
N GLU A 343 27.49 -34.34 48.14
CA GLU A 343 26.84 -34.80 46.90
C GLU A 343 26.24 -33.63 46.10
N LEU A 344 25.62 -32.65 46.78
CA LEU A 344 25.13 -31.44 46.11
C LEU A 344 26.28 -30.55 45.59
N ARG A 345 27.40 -30.45 46.32
CA ARG A 345 28.63 -29.80 45.79
C ARG A 345 29.15 -30.51 44.56
N ARG A 346 29.32 -31.83 44.60
CA ARG A 346 29.74 -32.65 43.45
C ARG A 346 28.80 -32.49 42.25
N ARG A 347 27.49 -32.34 42.48
CA ARG A 347 26.48 -32.21 41.42
C ARG A 347 26.46 -30.82 40.75
N PHE A 348 26.65 -29.74 41.51
CA PHE A 348 26.52 -28.36 41.01
C PHE A 348 27.84 -27.59 40.85
N TRP A 349 28.94 -28.08 41.46
CA TRP A 349 30.21 -27.37 41.63
C TRP A 349 31.45 -28.27 41.42
N SER A 350 31.37 -29.37 40.64
CA SER A 350 32.53 -30.28 40.42
C SER A 350 33.72 -29.66 39.67
N TYR A 351 33.58 -28.45 39.13
CA TYR A 351 34.68 -27.67 38.55
C TYR A 351 35.16 -26.52 39.48
N ASP A 352 34.69 -26.44 40.73
CA ASP A 352 35.13 -25.45 41.72
C ASP A 352 36.52 -25.81 42.27
N ASP A 353 37.48 -24.89 42.10
CA ASP A 353 38.85 -25.05 42.58
C ASP A 353 39.56 -23.71 42.79
N ASP A 354 40.72 -23.76 43.45
CA ASP A 354 41.47 -22.57 43.86
C ASP A 354 42.11 -21.81 42.69
N GLU A 355 42.21 -22.43 41.51
CA GLU A 355 42.72 -21.81 40.27
C GLU A 355 41.63 -21.13 39.42
N THR A 356 40.35 -21.38 39.72
CA THR A 356 39.19 -20.95 38.92
C THR A 356 39.23 -19.49 38.49
N LEU A 357 39.56 -18.55 39.40
CA LEU A 357 39.58 -17.12 39.08
C LEU A 357 40.64 -16.77 38.03
N GLU A 358 41.82 -17.39 38.10
CA GLU A 358 42.90 -17.18 37.15
C GLU A 358 42.62 -17.88 35.82
N ARG A 359 42.03 -19.09 35.86
CA ARG A 359 41.56 -19.85 34.68
C ARG A 359 40.55 -19.06 33.86
N ILE A 360 39.61 -18.37 34.51
CA ILE A 360 38.63 -17.49 33.86
C ILE A 360 39.32 -16.30 33.17
N VAL A 361 40.35 -15.72 33.79
CA VAL A 361 41.11 -14.59 33.21
C VAL A 361 41.90 -15.05 31.99
N GLU A 362 42.69 -16.11 32.11
CA GLU A 362 43.55 -16.57 31.01
C GLU A 362 42.75 -17.10 29.82
N HIS A 363 41.60 -17.79 30.02
CA HIS A 363 40.71 -18.14 28.90
C HIS A 363 40.20 -16.89 28.15
N ALA A 364 39.78 -15.84 28.87
CA ALA A 364 39.27 -14.62 28.25
C ALA A 364 40.36 -13.75 27.57
N LEU A 365 41.62 -13.90 27.98
CA LEU A 365 42.77 -13.31 27.29
C LEU A 365 43.17 -14.13 26.04
N ALA A 366 43.19 -15.46 26.15
CA ALA A 366 43.65 -16.37 25.10
C ALA A 366 42.63 -16.63 23.99
N TYR A 367 41.32 -16.53 24.27
CA TYR A 367 40.27 -16.86 23.31
C TYR A 367 40.37 -16.03 22.02
N GLU A 368 40.52 -16.73 20.90
CA GLU A 368 40.44 -16.16 19.56
C GLU A 368 38.97 -16.05 19.13
N ILE A 369 38.58 -14.91 18.56
CA ILE A 369 37.20 -14.72 18.11
C ILE A 369 36.97 -15.56 16.85
N ARG A 370 35.95 -16.42 16.91
CA ARG A 370 35.51 -17.28 15.81
C ARG A 370 34.85 -16.41 14.72
N ASP A 371 34.85 -16.89 13.49
CA ASP A 371 34.00 -16.34 12.42
C ASP A 371 33.10 -17.45 11.88
N GLU A 372 32.05 -17.78 12.64
CA GLU A 372 31.14 -18.88 12.31
C GLU A 372 30.32 -18.50 11.07
N GLN A 373 30.48 -19.28 9.99
CA GLN A 373 29.82 -19.05 8.70
C GLN A 373 28.37 -19.55 8.76
N LEU A 374 27.51 -18.73 9.36
CA LEU A 374 26.08 -18.98 9.48
C LEU A 374 25.33 -18.44 8.25
N PRO A 375 24.33 -19.16 7.73
CA PRO A 375 23.54 -18.72 6.56
C PRO A 375 22.72 -17.47 6.86
N THR A 376 22.26 -16.79 5.81
CA THR A 376 21.28 -15.71 5.93
C THR A 376 19.87 -16.27 5.78
N LEU A 377 19.02 -16.03 6.78
CA LEU A 377 17.60 -16.28 6.68
C LEU A 377 16.95 -15.18 5.83
N TYR A 378 16.30 -15.55 4.74
CA TYR A 378 15.51 -14.64 3.91
C TYR A 378 14.02 -14.92 4.10
N SER A 379 13.22 -13.88 4.35
CA SER A 379 11.75 -14.00 4.35
C SER A 379 11.10 -13.02 3.38
N PHE A 380 10.07 -13.47 2.66
CA PHE A 380 9.31 -12.63 1.74
C PHE A 380 7.84 -12.56 2.18
N ASP A 381 7.20 -11.40 2.02
CA ASP A 381 5.73 -11.39 1.94
C ASP A 381 5.28 -11.99 0.59
N VAL A 382 4.02 -12.43 0.53
CA VAL A 382 3.43 -13.03 -0.66
C VAL A 382 2.78 -11.97 -1.55
N PHE A 383 1.89 -11.14 -1.00
CA PHE A 383 1.00 -10.28 -1.78
C PHE A 383 1.63 -8.92 -2.07
N ASP A 384 1.49 -8.49 -3.31
CA ASP A 384 2.14 -7.31 -3.89
C ASP A 384 3.69 -7.29 -3.74
N THR A 385 4.27 -8.45 -3.37
CA THR A 385 5.70 -8.70 -3.17
C THR A 385 6.21 -9.83 -4.06
N LEU A 386 5.60 -11.02 -4.02
CA LEU A 386 5.90 -12.15 -4.92
C LEU A 386 4.81 -12.37 -5.98
N ILE A 387 3.56 -12.06 -5.65
CA ILE A 387 2.42 -12.13 -6.56
C ILE A 387 1.59 -10.84 -6.52
N HIS A 388 1.18 -10.38 -7.69
CA HIS A 388 0.26 -9.24 -7.88
C HIS A 388 -1.10 -9.72 -8.37
N ARG A 389 -2.11 -8.85 -8.27
CA ARG A 389 -3.44 -9.05 -8.88
C ARG A 389 -3.53 -8.34 -10.24
N ARG A 390 -4.06 -9.05 -11.24
CA ARG A 390 -4.29 -8.55 -12.61
C ARG A 390 -5.34 -7.45 -12.63
N ALA A 391 -6.49 -7.66 -11.99
CA ALA A 391 -7.42 -6.60 -11.66
C ALA A 391 -6.90 -5.84 -10.44
N VAL A 392 -6.74 -4.51 -10.57
CA VAL A 392 -6.07 -3.71 -9.54
C VAL A 392 -6.91 -3.55 -8.26
N ALA A 393 -6.26 -3.73 -7.11
CA ALA A 393 -6.83 -3.76 -5.76
C ALA A 393 -7.78 -4.94 -5.44
N PRO A 394 -7.72 -5.54 -4.22
CA PRO A 394 -8.48 -6.75 -3.88
C PRO A 394 -10.00 -6.64 -4.05
N VAL A 395 -10.57 -5.44 -3.88
CA VAL A 395 -12.01 -5.19 -4.03
C VAL A 395 -12.56 -5.61 -5.40
N ALA A 396 -11.72 -5.64 -6.44
CA ALA A 396 -12.09 -6.11 -7.77
C ALA A 396 -12.66 -7.55 -7.76
N ILE A 397 -12.13 -8.42 -6.92
CA ILE A 397 -12.60 -9.81 -6.76
C ILE A 397 -14.04 -9.81 -6.24
N PHE A 398 -14.34 -9.00 -5.22
CA PHE A 398 -15.70 -8.91 -4.67
C PHE A 398 -16.71 -8.39 -5.72
N HIS A 399 -16.27 -7.54 -6.66
CA HIS A 399 -17.10 -7.12 -7.80
C HIS A 399 -17.38 -8.26 -8.80
N ALA A 400 -16.47 -9.21 -8.96
CA ALA A 400 -16.68 -10.41 -9.79
C ALA A 400 -17.65 -11.39 -9.11
N VAL A 401 -17.45 -11.68 -7.81
CA VAL A 401 -18.38 -12.50 -7.01
C VAL A 401 -19.80 -11.90 -7.02
N ARG A 402 -19.93 -10.57 -6.94
CA ARG A 402 -21.23 -9.89 -7.11
C ARG A 402 -21.89 -10.16 -8.47
N GLN A 403 -21.12 -10.28 -9.56
CA GLN A 403 -21.68 -10.63 -10.87
C GLN A 403 -22.15 -12.09 -10.93
N GLU A 404 -21.47 -13.03 -10.26
CA GLU A 404 -21.97 -14.42 -10.17
C GLU A 404 -23.24 -14.53 -9.32
N ILE A 405 -23.32 -13.79 -8.21
CA ILE A 405 -24.57 -13.66 -7.43
C ILE A 405 -25.72 -13.14 -8.32
N GLN A 406 -25.44 -12.14 -9.17
CA GLN A 406 -26.43 -11.58 -10.09
C GLN A 406 -26.83 -12.56 -11.22
N ARG A 407 -25.89 -13.36 -11.72
CA ARG A 407 -26.15 -14.45 -12.69
C ARG A 407 -26.96 -15.60 -12.07
N ALA A 408 -26.77 -15.88 -10.78
CA ALA A 408 -27.58 -16.83 -10.02
C ALA A 408 -29.01 -16.32 -9.72
N GLY A 409 -29.32 -15.06 -10.06
CA GLY A 409 -30.69 -14.52 -10.04
C GLY A 409 -31.32 -14.51 -8.64
N SER A 410 -32.50 -15.13 -8.51
CA SER A 410 -33.22 -15.21 -7.23
C SER A 410 -32.63 -16.22 -6.23
N ALA A 411 -31.49 -16.85 -6.53
CA ALA A 411 -30.82 -17.77 -5.63
C ALA A 411 -30.14 -17.09 -4.42
N PHE A 412 -30.12 -15.75 -4.33
CA PHE A 412 -29.57 -14.98 -3.21
C PHE A 412 -30.51 -13.83 -2.80
N PRO A 413 -30.46 -13.36 -1.53
CA PRO A 413 -31.24 -12.20 -1.08
C PRO A 413 -30.96 -10.95 -1.95
N PRO A 414 -31.99 -10.23 -2.45
CA PRO A 414 -31.80 -9.11 -3.37
C PRO A 414 -30.89 -7.99 -2.84
N PHE A 415 -30.93 -7.72 -1.53
CA PHE A 415 -30.05 -6.74 -0.89
C PHE A 415 -28.57 -7.18 -0.95
N LEU A 416 -28.29 -8.47 -0.69
CA LEU A 416 -26.95 -9.03 -0.82
C LEU A 416 -26.45 -8.98 -2.26
N ALA A 417 -27.30 -9.31 -3.24
CA ALA A 417 -26.97 -9.26 -4.67
C ALA A 417 -26.63 -7.84 -5.19
N GLN A 418 -27.15 -6.80 -4.53
CA GLN A 418 -26.85 -5.40 -4.85
C GLN A 418 -25.59 -4.92 -4.10
N HIS A 419 -25.49 -5.21 -2.80
CA HIS A 419 -24.52 -4.63 -1.88
C HIS A 419 -23.34 -5.54 -1.49
N PHE A 420 -23.17 -6.72 -2.13
CA PHE A 420 -22.18 -7.75 -1.75
C PHE A 420 -20.78 -7.20 -1.43
N VAL A 421 -20.25 -6.29 -2.27
CA VAL A 421 -18.91 -5.70 -2.10
C VAL A 421 -18.78 -4.99 -0.75
N GLU A 422 -19.78 -4.17 -0.40
CA GLU A 422 -19.82 -3.41 0.84
C GLU A 422 -20.01 -4.36 2.03
N ILE A 423 -20.91 -5.33 1.90
CA ILE A 423 -21.20 -6.37 2.91
C ILE A 423 -19.95 -7.23 3.20
N ARG A 424 -19.22 -7.64 2.17
CA ARG A 424 -18.00 -8.47 2.25
C ARG A 424 -16.85 -7.74 2.97
N GLN A 425 -16.72 -6.43 2.75
CA GLN A 425 -15.76 -5.58 3.47
C GLN A 425 -16.21 -5.27 4.91
N GLN A 426 -17.50 -4.98 5.13
CA GLN A 426 -18.05 -4.74 6.46
C GLN A 426 -17.99 -5.99 7.34
N SER A 427 -18.18 -7.18 6.78
CA SER A 427 -18.08 -8.45 7.51
C SER A 427 -16.64 -8.72 7.95
N GLU A 428 -15.67 -8.54 7.05
CA GLU A 428 -14.25 -8.65 7.37
C GLU A 428 -13.83 -7.70 8.50
N PHE A 429 -14.27 -6.43 8.43
CA PHE A 429 -14.05 -5.45 9.49
C PHE A 429 -14.72 -5.84 10.81
N ALA A 430 -15.98 -6.28 10.78
CA ALA A 430 -16.75 -6.63 11.98
C ALA A 430 -16.18 -7.84 12.73
N VAL A 431 -15.65 -8.84 12.03
CA VAL A 431 -15.00 -10.00 12.68
C VAL A 431 -13.67 -9.59 13.31
N ARG A 432 -12.84 -8.78 12.62
CA ARG A 432 -11.60 -8.21 13.22
C ARG A 432 -11.88 -7.29 14.41
N GLU A 433 -12.93 -6.48 14.34
CA GLU A 433 -13.36 -5.63 15.46
C GLU A 433 -13.84 -6.48 16.64
N GLY A 434 -14.55 -7.58 16.37
CA GLY A 434 -14.97 -8.57 17.37
C GLY A 434 -13.77 -9.19 18.11
N ARG A 435 -12.82 -9.79 17.38
CA ARG A 435 -11.60 -10.39 17.99
C ARG A 435 -10.79 -9.40 18.82
N ARG A 436 -10.71 -8.13 18.37
CA ARG A 436 -10.02 -7.05 19.10
C ARG A 436 -10.76 -6.51 20.33
N LYS A 437 -12.03 -6.89 20.52
CA LYS A 437 -12.84 -6.55 21.71
C LYS A 437 -12.99 -7.72 22.69
N ASP A 438 -12.62 -8.93 22.30
CA ASP A 438 -12.57 -10.09 23.19
C ASP A 438 -11.35 -9.97 24.14
N PRO A 439 -11.54 -9.95 25.48
CA PRO A 439 -10.43 -9.78 26.40
C PRO A 439 -9.38 -10.89 26.34
N LEU A 440 -9.79 -12.15 26.09
CA LEU A 440 -8.90 -13.31 26.09
C LEU A 440 -8.03 -13.31 24.83
N LEU A 441 -8.65 -13.06 23.66
CA LEU A 441 -7.91 -12.94 22.41
C LEU A 441 -7.01 -11.69 22.39
N ALA A 442 -7.42 -10.61 23.08
CA ALA A 442 -6.60 -9.41 23.25
C ALA A 442 -5.39 -9.60 24.18
N GLU A 443 -5.50 -10.45 25.21
CA GLU A 443 -4.37 -10.84 26.06
C GLU A 443 -3.40 -11.78 25.32
N ALA A 444 -3.92 -12.73 24.53
CA ALA A 444 -3.10 -13.60 23.68
C ALA A 444 -2.47 -12.87 22.47
N GLY A 445 -3.10 -11.80 21.99
CA GLY A 445 -2.70 -11.07 20.78
C GLY A 445 -3.21 -11.70 19.47
N GLU A 446 -4.19 -12.60 19.55
CA GLU A 446 -4.74 -13.39 18.44
C GLU A 446 -5.83 -12.62 17.67
N PHE A 447 -5.43 -11.57 16.96
CA PHE A 447 -6.36 -10.64 16.29
C PHE A 447 -6.79 -11.05 14.88
N GLU A 448 -6.08 -11.97 14.22
CA GLU A 448 -6.36 -12.31 12.82
C GLU A 448 -7.61 -13.17 12.67
N ILE A 449 -8.24 -13.05 11.50
CA ILE A 449 -9.46 -13.76 11.10
C ILE A 449 -9.18 -14.81 10.03
N THR A 450 -10.01 -15.85 9.99
CA THR A 450 -10.02 -16.83 8.89
C THR A 450 -11.04 -16.43 7.82
N PHE A 451 -10.90 -16.99 6.62
CA PHE A 451 -11.82 -16.77 5.50
C PHE A 451 -13.25 -17.21 5.83
N GLU A 452 -13.39 -18.36 6.49
CA GLU A 452 -14.65 -18.96 6.91
C GLU A 452 -15.39 -18.03 7.87
N ALA A 453 -14.68 -17.42 8.83
CA ALA A 453 -15.28 -16.48 9.78
C ALA A 453 -15.92 -15.25 9.11
N ILE A 454 -15.41 -14.82 7.95
CA ILE A 454 -16.01 -13.74 7.15
C ILE A 454 -17.34 -14.19 6.56
N TYR A 455 -17.39 -15.37 5.95
CA TYR A 455 -18.64 -15.88 5.34
C TYR A 455 -19.65 -16.35 6.36
N ASP A 456 -19.23 -16.91 7.49
CA ASP A 456 -20.08 -17.19 8.65
C ASP A 456 -20.79 -15.90 9.12
N ARG A 457 -20.08 -14.77 9.12
CA ARG A 457 -20.68 -13.47 9.43
C ARG A 457 -21.70 -13.02 8.38
N ILE A 458 -21.45 -13.25 7.09
CA ILE A 458 -22.41 -12.95 6.02
C ILE A 458 -23.65 -13.87 6.14
N ALA A 459 -23.43 -15.17 6.33
CA ALA A 459 -24.47 -16.18 6.41
C ALA A 459 -25.45 -15.91 7.56
N ARG A 460 -24.94 -15.58 8.75
CA ARG A 460 -25.72 -15.25 9.95
C ARG A 460 -26.43 -13.87 9.89
N VAL A 461 -26.19 -13.06 8.87
CA VAL A 461 -26.82 -11.73 8.68
C VAL A 461 -27.83 -11.74 7.53
N PHE A 462 -27.70 -12.68 6.58
CA PHE A 462 -28.55 -12.80 5.40
C PHE A 462 -29.22 -14.17 5.24
N ASP A 463 -29.25 -14.96 6.32
CA ASP A 463 -29.86 -16.29 6.44
C ASP A 463 -29.49 -17.25 5.28
N LEU A 464 -28.19 -17.31 4.95
CA LEU A 464 -27.70 -18.11 3.83
C LEU A 464 -27.58 -19.60 4.17
N THR A 465 -27.97 -20.44 3.22
CA THR A 465 -27.73 -21.89 3.22
C THR A 465 -26.25 -22.22 3.00
N GLN A 466 -25.87 -23.45 3.37
CA GLN A 466 -24.49 -23.93 3.17
C GLN A 466 -24.08 -23.93 1.69
N ASP A 467 -24.99 -24.24 0.75
CA ASP A 467 -24.71 -24.22 -0.68
C ASP A 467 -24.46 -22.80 -1.21
N GLN A 468 -25.21 -21.80 -0.72
CA GLN A 468 -24.97 -20.39 -1.03
C GLN A 468 -23.60 -19.95 -0.50
N VAL A 469 -23.25 -20.29 0.74
CA VAL A 469 -21.96 -19.96 1.35
C VAL A 469 -20.80 -20.63 0.60
N ALA A 470 -20.92 -21.92 0.28
CA ALA A 470 -19.92 -22.65 -0.50
C ALA A 470 -19.73 -22.05 -1.90
N SER A 471 -20.82 -21.60 -2.54
CA SER A 471 -20.75 -20.90 -3.84
C SER A 471 -19.97 -19.59 -3.75
N LEU A 472 -20.24 -18.75 -2.74
CA LEU A 472 -19.52 -17.50 -2.51
C LEU A 472 -18.02 -17.72 -2.29
N ILE A 473 -17.68 -18.68 -1.43
CA ILE A 473 -16.29 -19.10 -1.13
C ILE A 473 -15.60 -19.59 -2.41
N ALA A 474 -16.26 -20.46 -3.19
CA ALA A 474 -15.70 -21.02 -4.41
C ALA A 474 -15.45 -19.95 -5.47
N TRP A 475 -16.38 -19.00 -5.66
CA TRP A 475 -16.23 -17.89 -6.60
C TRP A 475 -15.11 -16.94 -6.19
N GLU A 476 -14.98 -16.58 -4.92
CA GLU A 476 -13.92 -15.66 -4.48
C GLU A 476 -12.53 -16.30 -4.60
N ILE A 477 -12.39 -17.60 -4.29
CA ILE A 477 -11.16 -18.37 -4.51
C ILE A 477 -10.81 -18.49 -6.01
N ASP A 478 -11.78 -18.82 -6.86
CA ASP A 478 -11.59 -18.94 -8.30
C ASP A 478 -11.17 -17.61 -8.93
N TYR A 479 -11.81 -16.50 -8.56
CA TYR A 479 -11.42 -15.18 -9.04
C TYR A 479 -10.07 -14.70 -8.51
N GLU A 480 -9.72 -14.94 -7.24
CA GLU A 480 -8.38 -14.66 -6.72
C GLU A 480 -7.30 -15.43 -7.51
N LEU A 481 -7.49 -16.74 -7.73
CA LEU A 481 -6.56 -17.58 -8.48
C LEU A 481 -6.40 -17.13 -9.95
N ARG A 482 -7.49 -16.77 -10.63
CA ARG A 482 -7.45 -16.21 -12.01
C ARG A 482 -6.72 -14.88 -12.10
N ASN A 483 -6.60 -14.15 -11.01
CA ASN A 483 -5.97 -12.83 -10.97
C ASN A 483 -4.48 -12.86 -10.61
N VAL A 484 -3.91 -13.99 -10.21
CA VAL A 484 -2.47 -14.10 -9.92
C VAL A 484 -1.62 -13.71 -11.13
N VAL A 485 -0.61 -12.87 -10.88
CA VAL A 485 0.47 -12.51 -11.81
C VAL A 485 1.79 -12.57 -11.03
N PRO A 486 2.82 -13.30 -11.48
CA PRO A 486 4.10 -13.38 -10.79
C PRO A 486 4.85 -12.04 -10.83
N ALA A 487 5.42 -11.64 -9.69
CA ALA A 487 6.37 -10.54 -9.62
C ALA A 487 7.75 -11.01 -10.12
N VAL A 488 7.91 -11.22 -11.43
CA VAL A 488 9.02 -11.96 -12.08
C VAL A 488 10.41 -11.61 -11.49
N ALA A 489 10.74 -10.33 -11.32
CA ALA A 489 12.02 -9.88 -10.80
C ALA A 489 12.25 -10.10 -9.28
N ARG A 490 11.24 -10.57 -8.55
CA ARG A 490 11.31 -11.06 -7.15
C ARG A 490 11.27 -12.59 -7.11
N VAL A 491 10.52 -13.23 -8.02
CA VAL A 491 10.54 -14.70 -8.18
C VAL A 491 11.94 -15.21 -8.56
N GLU A 492 12.62 -14.55 -9.49
CA GLU A 492 14.01 -14.91 -9.84
C GLU A 492 15.02 -14.58 -8.72
N GLU A 493 14.75 -13.58 -7.88
CA GLU A 493 15.56 -13.30 -6.68
C GLU A 493 15.44 -14.45 -5.67
N VAL A 494 14.22 -14.93 -5.40
CA VAL A 494 13.97 -16.12 -4.58
C VAL A 494 14.62 -17.36 -5.18
N ARG A 495 14.53 -17.57 -6.50
CA ARG A 495 15.17 -18.70 -7.20
C ARG A 495 16.69 -18.67 -7.01
N ALA A 496 17.32 -17.50 -7.16
CA ALA A 496 18.76 -17.33 -6.98
C ALA A 496 19.22 -17.60 -5.53
N LEU A 497 18.45 -17.16 -4.53
CA LEU A 497 18.73 -17.43 -3.11
C LEU A 497 18.65 -18.93 -2.79
N VAL A 498 17.59 -19.62 -3.22
CA VAL A 498 17.44 -21.06 -3.03
C VAL A 498 18.54 -21.84 -3.77
N ALA A 499 18.92 -21.41 -4.98
CA ALA A 499 20.02 -22.02 -5.74
C ALA A 499 21.41 -21.80 -5.11
N ALA A 500 21.58 -20.74 -4.30
CA ALA A 500 22.77 -20.51 -3.49
C ALA A 500 22.81 -21.31 -2.18
N GLY A 501 21.74 -22.04 -1.83
CA GLY A 501 21.60 -22.77 -0.57
C GLY A 501 21.16 -21.91 0.62
N GLU A 502 20.76 -20.66 0.41
CA GLU A 502 20.25 -19.78 1.47
C GLU A 502 18.85 -20.20 1.93
N ARG A 503 18.55 -20.01 3.21
CA ARG A 503 17.27 -20.44 3.80
C ARG A 503 16.18 -19.40 3.52
N VAL A 504 15.27 -19.72 2.60
CA VAL A 504 14.14 -18.84 2.24
C VAL A 504 12.83 -19.34 2.87
N ILE A 505 12.05 -18.42 3.43
CA ILE A 505 10.69 -18.65 3.96
C ILE A 505 9.71 -17.57 3.48
N LEU A 506 8.41 -17.82 3.61
CA LEU A 506 7.33 -16.89 3.27
C LEU A 506 6.52 -16.53 4.51
N ILE A 507 6.21 -15.25 4.72
CA ILE A 507 5.48 -14.76 5.91
C ILE A 507 4.45 -13.72 5.46
N SER A 508 3.15 -14.03 5.59
CA SER A 508 2.09 -13.14 5.10
C SER A 508 0.91 -12.95 6.07
N ASP A 509 0.43 -11.71 6.14
CA ASP A 509 -0.78 -11.35 6.85
C ASP A 509 -1.98 -11.50 5.90
N MET A 510 -2.61 -12.68 5.87
CA MET A 510 -3.73 -12.97 4.97
C MET A 510 -4.71 -13.98 5.58
N TYR A 511 -6.01 -13.71 5.43
CA TYR A 511 -7.10 -14.57 5.93
C TYR A 511 -7.39 -15.83 5.11
N LEU A 512 -6.86 -15.93 3.88
CA LEU A 512 -7.13 -17.04 2.97
C LEU A 512 -6.56 -18.37 3.49
N PRO A 513 -7.18 -19.53 3.16
CA PRO A 513 -6.66 -20.85 3.53
C PRO A 513 -5.29 -21.13 2.88
N ARG A 514 -4.46 -21.94 3.56
CA ARG A 514 -3.12 -22.32 3.11
C ARG A 514 -3.13 -22.92 1.71
N GLU A 515 -4.08 -23.79 1.41
CA GLU A 515 -4.21 -24.52 0.15
C GLU A 515 -4.50 -23.57 -1.02
N VAL A 516 -5.22 -22.48 -0.76
CA VAL A 516 -5.48 -21.43 -1.75
C VAL A 516 -4.19 -20.66 -2.04
N ILE A 517 -3.47 -20.24 -1.00
CA ILE A 517 -2.21 -19.49 -1.15
C ILE A 517 -1.14 -20.37 -1.80
N GLN A 518 -1.02 -21.65 -1.46
CA GLN A 518 -0.11 -22.59 -2.14
C GLN A 518 -0.46 -22.76 -3.62
N ARG A 519 -1.75 -22.79 -3.99
CA ARG A 519 -2.18 -22.80 -5.41
C ARG A 519 -1.85 -21.50 -6.14
N MET A 520 -1.93 -20.34 -5.47
CA MET A 520 -1.49 -19.06 -6.02
C MET A 520 0.04 -19.03 -6.25
N LEU A 521 0.80 -19.47 -5.25
CA LEU A 521 2.26 -19.53 -5.34
C LEU A 521 2.68 -20.49 -6.47
N ALA A 522 2.06 -21.67 -6.58
CA ALA A 522 2.35 -22.64 -7.63
C ALA A 522 1.99 -22.15 -9.04
N SER A 523 0.98 -21.29 -9.21
CA SER A 523 0.64 -20.68 -10.51
C SER A 523 1.56 -19.50 -10.88
N ALA A 524 2.29 -18.94 -9.92
CA ALA A 524 3.34 -17.96 -10.13
C ALA A 524 4.70 -18.61 -10.42
N ASP A 525 5.15 -19.54 -9.56
CA ASP A 525 6.25 -20.48 -9.82
C ASP A 525 6.16 -21.68 -8.84
N PRO A 526 6.24 -22.94 -9.30
CA PRO A 526 6.18 -24.13 -8.44
C PRO A 526 7.18 -24.16 -7.27
N LEU A 527 8.35 -23.52 -7.39
CA LEU A 527 9.34 -23.42 -6.31
C LEU A 527 8.77 -22.71 -5.08
N LEU A 528 7.96 -21.65 -5.29
CA LEU A 528 7.42 -20.84 -4.20
C LEU A 528 6.45 -21.63 -3.32
N ALA A 529 5.67 -22.54 -3.91
CA ALA A 529 4.72 -23.38 -3.17
C ALA A 529 5.40 -24.46 -2.31
N GLY A 530 6.68 -24.77 -2.58
CA GLY A 530 7.50 -25.67 -1.77
C GLY A 530 8.24 -25.01 -0.60
N LEU A 531 8.19 -23.68 -0.47
CA LEU A 531 8.85 -22.94 0.61
C LEU A 531 8.06 -23.03 1.93
N PRO A 532 8.74 -23.02 3.10
CA PRO A 532 8.06 -22.88 4.39
C PRO A 532 7.26 -21.58 4.44
N LEU A 533 5.95 -21.69 4.60
CA LEU A 533 4.98 -20.60 4.58
C LEU A 533 4.34 -20.43 5.96
N TYR A 534 4.36 -19.21 6.49
CA TYR A 534 3.73 -18.81 7.75
C TYR A 534 2.60 -17.81 7.46
N LEU A 535 1.37 -18.14 7.90
CA LEU A 535 0.16 -17.35 7.64
C LEU A 535 -0.44 -16.84 8.95
N SER A 536 -0.85 -15.58 8.97
CA SER A 536 -1.54 -14.99 10.13
C SER A 536 -2.84 -15.73 10.49
N SER A 537 -3.56 -16.25 9.49
CA SER A 537 -4.84 -16.96 9.66
C SER A 537 -4.73 -18.28 10.43
N GLU A 538 -3.62 -19.02 10.28
CA GLU A 538 -3.41 -20.32 10.92
C GLU A 538 -2.92 -20.19 12.36
N PHE A 539 -2.09 -19.17 12.63
CA PHE A 539 -1.53 -18.91 13.96
C PHE A 539 -2.32 -17.86 14.75
N GLY A 540 -3.38 -17.29 14.18
CA GLY A 540 -4.20 -16.22 14.76
C GLY A 540 -3.51 -14.85 14.90
N VAL A 541 -2.25 -14.72 14.50
CA VAL A 541 -1.37 -13.58 14.87
C VAL A 541 -0.80 -12.83 13.66
N GLU A 542 -0.73 -11.50 13.78
CA GLU A 542 -0.31 -10.57 12.71
C GLU A 542 1.21 -10.26 12.76
N LYS A 543 1.83 -9.90 11.62
CA LYS A 543 3.14 -9.22 11.59
C LYS A 543 3.09 -7.86 12.31
N ALA A 544 1.92 -7.22 12.36
CA ALA A 544 1.69 -5.96 13.07
C ALA A 544 1.94 -6.06 14.59
N THR A 545 1.59 -7.18 15.23
CA THR A 545 1.92 -7.45 16.64
C THR A 545 3.33 -8.04 16.82
N LYS A 546 4.04 -8.29 15.70
CA LYS A 546 5.31 -9.02 15.57
C LYS A 546 5.23 -10.53 15.83
N GLN A 547 4.10 -11.03 16.33
CA GLN A 547 4.02 -12.41 16.80
C GLN A 547 4.16 -13.43 15.66
N LEU A 548 3.75 -13.11 14.43
CA LEU A 548 3.99 -14.01 13.28
C LEU A 548 5.49 -14.20 12.96
N TYR A 549 6.31 -13.16 13.12
CA TYR A 549 7.78 -13.31 13.02
C TYR A 549 8.36 -14.10 14.19
N VAL A 550 7.80 -13.96 15.40
CA VAL A 550 8.22 -14.73 16.58
C VAL A 550 7.87 -16.22 16.39
N ARG A 551 6.71 -16.54 15.80
CA ARG A 551 6.35 -17.91 15.40
C ARG A 551 7.31 -18.46 14.35
N ALA A 552 7.56 -17.71 13.28
CA ALA A 552 8.52 -18.11 12.25
C ALA A 552 9.93 -18.33 12.84
N PHE A 553 10.37 -17.48 13.78
CA PHE A 553 11.64 -17.66 14.48
C PHE A 553 11.73 -18.98 15.27
N VAL A 554 10.69 -19.34 16.02
CA VAL A 554 10.64 -20.60 16.79
C VAL A 554 10.75 -21.82 15.86
N ASP A 555 10.02 -21.83 14.74
CA ASP A 555 10.03 -22.95 13.79
C ASP A 555 11.29 -22.96 12.90
N VAL A 556 12.00 -21.84 12.77
CA VAL A 556 13.29 -21.75 12.06
C VAL A 556 14.45 -22.19 12.95
N GLY A 557 14.44 -21.83 14.23
CA GLY A 557 15.52 -22.09 15.18
C GLY A 557 16.70 -21.12 15.08
N TYR A 558 17.80 -21.46 15.73
CA TYR A 558 18.95 -20.58 16.00
C TYR A 558 20.11 -20.69 15.00
N GLU A 559 19.86 -21.25 13.81
CA GLU A 559 20.87 -21.55 12.79
C GLU A 559 20.85 -20.52 11.64
N PHE A 560 21.03 -19.24 11.98
CA PHE A 560 21.24 -18.16 11.01
C PHE A 560 22.09 -17.03 11.60
N GLY A 561 22.91 -16.38 10.76
CA GLY A 561 23.78 -15.27 11.19
C GLY A 561 23.11 -13.91 11.08
N ARG A 562 22.17 -13.80 10.14
CA ARG A 562 21.39 -12.61 9.82
C ARG A 562 20.01 -13.02 9.32
N TRP A 563 18.99 -12.18 9.57
CA TRP A 563 17.68 -12.27 8.93
C TRP A 563 17.44 -11.04 8.06
N VAL A 564 17.07 -11.24 6.79
CA VAL A 564 16.57 -10.23 5.85
C VAL A 564 15.10 -10.49 5.52
N HIS A 565 14.24 -9.48 5.57
CA HIS A 565 12.84 -9.56 5.13
C HIS A 565 12.56 -8.55 4.01
N THR A 566 11.90 -9.03 2.94
CA THR A 566 11.42 -8.22 1.81
C THR A 566 9.89 -8.15 1.82
N GLY A 567 9.33 -6.95 1.67
CA GLY A 567 7.87 -6.73 1.60
C GLY A 567 7.51 -5.29 1.26
N ASP A 568 6.24 -5.04 0.91
CA ASP A 568 5.74 -3.72 0.48
C ASP A 568 5.25 -2.84 1.65
N ASN A 569 4.87 -3.45 2.78
CA ASN A 569 4.13 -2.75 3.80
C ASN A 569 5.09 -2.08 4.81
N ALA A 570 5.24 -0.78 4.65
CA ALA A 570 6.08 0.07 5.50
C ALA A 570 5.79 -0.03 7.02
N HIS A 571 4.61 -0.52 7.42
CA HIS A 571 4.29 -0.78 8.82
C HIS A 571 4.74 -2.18 9.29
N THR A 572 4.22 -3.23 8.67
CA THR A 572 4.44 -4.63 9.11
C THR A 572 5.81 -5.15 8.72
N ASP A 573 6.22 -4.89 7.48
CA ASP A 573 7.35 -5.56 6.82
C ASP A 573 8.65 -4.79 7.04
N VAL A 574 8.54 -3.45 7.07
CA VAL A 574 9.66 -2.56 7.38
C VAL A 574 9.71 -2.23 8.87
N ARG A 575 8.71 -1.51 9.41
CA ARG A 575 8.80 -0.94 10.76
C ARG A 575 8.72 -1.99 11.88
N MET A 576 7.88 -3.03 11.79
CA MET A 576 7.75 -4.02 12.86
C MET A 576 8.87 -5.06 12.84
N ALA A 577 9.25 -5.58 11.67
CA ALA A 577 10.40 -6.47 11.51
C ALA A 577 11.71 -5.83 12.03
N SER A 578 11.98 -4.56 11.66
CA SER A 578 13.18 -3.83 12.11
C SER A 578 13.28 -3.68 13.64
N GLN A 579 12.16 -3.69 14.38
CA GLN A 579 12.18 -3.63 15.85
C GLN A 579 12.59 -4.96 16.51
N LEU A 580 12.40 -6.09 15.82
CA LEU A 580 12.96 -7.38 16.24
C LEU A 580 14.48 -7.45 15.95
N GLY A 581 14.97 -6.70 14.96
CA GLY A 581 16.36 -6.72 14.49
C GLY A 581 16.54 -7.27 13.08
N ILE A 582 15.44 -7.63 12.42
CA ILE A 582 15.43 -8.12 11.04
C ILE A 582 15.87 -6.97 10.11
N SER A 583 16.80 -7.24 9.18
CA SER A 583 17.15 -6.31 8.10
C SER A 583 15.99 -6.22 7.10
N THR A 584 15.59 -5.04 6.66
CA THR A 584 14.37 -4.89 5.83
C THR A 584 14.65 -4.30 4.44
N VAL A 585 14.01 -4.88 3.43
CA VAL A 585 14.00 -4.41 2.03
C VAL A 585 12.57 -3.98 1.70
N ALA A 586 12.35 -2.67 1.60
CA ALA A 586 11.05 -2.10 1.28
C ALA A 586 10.80 -2.10 -0.24
N LEU A 587 9.60 -2.52 -0.66
CA LEU A 587 9.13 -2.39 -2.04
C LEU A 587 8.14 -1.21 -2.18
N GLU A 588 8.14 -0.54 -3.34
CA GLU A 588 7.16 0.51 -3.65
C GLU A 588 6.05 -0.02 -4.58
N THR A 589 4.92 -0.45 -4.01
CA THR A 589 3.76 -0.91 -4.78
C THR A 589 3.15 0.21 -5.64
N PRO A 590 3.12 0.09 -6.99
CA PRO A 590 2.68 1.17 -7.87
C PRO A 590 1.18 1.49 -7.73
N ARG A 591 0.91 2.66 -7.13
CA ARG A 591 -0.46 3.14 -6.87
C ARG A 591 -1.15 3.63 -8.15
N LEU A 592 -2.47 3.47 -8.17
CA LEU A 592 -3.34 4.06 -9.19
C LEU A 592 -3.31 5.58 -9.14
N ASP A 593 -3.30 6.26 -10.29
CA ASP A 593 -3.31 7.72 -10.41
C ASP A 593 -4.72 8.32 -10.23
N GLU A 594 -4.91 9.63 -10.43
CA GLU A 594 -6.23 10.25 -10.28
C GLU A 594 -7.25 9.77 -11.33
N PHE A 595 -6.82 9.55 -12.56
CA PHE A 595 -7.65 9.10 -13.67
C PHE A 595 -8.06 7.65 -13.50
N GLU A 596 -7.10 6.78 -13.18
CA GLU A 596 -7.34 5.35 -12.92
C GLU A 596 -8.27 5.13 -11.72
N ARG A 597 -8.08 5.88 -10.62
CA ARG A 597 -8.98 5.84 -9.46
C ARG A 597 -10.36 6.46 -9.73
N ALA A 598 -10.51 7.29 -10.77
CA ALA A 598 -11.81 7.77 -11.21
C ALA A 598 -12.51 6.70 -12.06
N LEU A 599 -11.79 6.05 -12.97
CA LEU A 599 -12.31 4.97 -13.82
C LEU A 599 -12.86 3.81 -12.98
N THR A 600 -12.09 3.32 -12.00
CA THR A 600 -12.55 2.22 -11.13
C THR A 600 -13.78 2.59 -10.31
N ARG A 601 -13.84 3.83 -9.79
CA ARG A 601 -15.00 4.34 -9.03
C ARG A 601 -16.25 4.57 -9.88
N THR A 602 -16.10 5.01 -11.13
CA THR A 602 -17.25 5.28 -12.02
C THR A 602 -17.79 4.01 -12.67
N ILE A 603 -16.93 3.05 -13.03
CA ILE A 603 -17.35 1.79 -13.65
C ILE A 603 -17.82 0.78 -12.59
N GLY A 604 -17.15 0.67 -11.44
CA GLY A 604 -17.64 -0.12 -10.30
C GLY A 604 -17.88 -1.61 -10.60
N SER A 605 -17.04 -2.20 -11.47
CA SER A 605 -17.07 -3.61 -11.87
C SER A 605 -15.66 -4.18 -11.98
N TYR A 606 -15.53 -5.51 -11.88
CA TYR A 606 -14.28 -6.25 -12.04
C TYR A 606 -13.56 -5.88 -13.36
N ASP A 607 -14.32 -5.80 -14.46
CA ASP A 607 -13.84 -5.43 -15.78
C ASP A 607 -13.28 -3.99 -15.82
N GLY A 608 -13.85 -3.07 -15.04
CA GLY A 608 -13.31 -1.73 -14.84
C GLY A 608 -11.97 -1.73 -14.09
N PHE A 609 -11.75 -2.66 -13.16
CA PHE A 609 -10.46 -2.84 -12.49
C PHE A 609 -9.43 -3.56 -13.38
N LEU A 610 -9.83 -4.46 -14.29
CA LEU A 610 -8.95 -4.98 -15.34
C LEU A 610 -8.49 -3.87 -16.30
N LEU A 611 -9.42 -3.03 -16.77
CA LEU A 611 -9.10 -1.88 -17.62
C LEU A 611 -8.19 -0.88 -16.91
N ALA A 612 -8.44 -0.58 -15.63
CA ALA A 612 -7.56 0.29 -14.85
C ALA A 612 -6.14 -0.31 -14.67
N GLY A 613 -6.01 -1.64 -14.57
CA GLY A 613 -4.73 -2.33 -14.59
C GLY A 613 -3.98 -2.12 -15.91
N MET A 614 -4.66 -2.34 -17.05
CA MET A 614 -4.09 -2.11 -18.38
C MET A 614 -3.58 -0.67 -18.57
N LEU A 615 -4.35 0.33 -18.09
CA LEU A 615 -3.92 1.73 -18.12
C LEU A 615 -2.72 2.00 -17.18
N ARG A 616 -2.71 1.40 -15.98
CA ARG A 616 -1.60 1.52 -15.02
C ARG A 616 -0.31 0.97 -15.61
N GLU A 617 -0.32 -0.24 -16.17
CA GLU A 617 0.90 -0.84 -16.73
C GLU A 617 1.45 -0.01 -17.89
N ARG A 618 0.58 0.53 -18.77
CA ARG A 618 1.04 1.44 -19.84
C ARG A 618 1.64 2.74 -19.30
N ARG A 619 1.12 3.29 -18.19
CA ARG A 619 1.72 4.46 -17.52
C ARG A 619 3.07 4.13 -16.89
N LEU A 620 3.27 2.92 -16.38
CA LEU A 620 4.53 2.49 -15.76
C LEU A 620 5.60 2.09 -16.79
N ALA A 621 5.19 1.62 -17.97
CA ALA A 621 6.06 1.26 -19.09
C ALA A 621 6.79 2.44 -19.78
N GLY A 622 6.72 3.67 -19.23
CA GLY A 622 7.49 4.82 -19.72
C GLY A 622 6.99 5.48 -21.01
N ALA A 623 5.72 5.29 -21.37
CA ALA A 623 5.10 5.88 -22.57
C ALA A 623 5.19 7.41 -22.61
N THR A 624 5.25 7.99 -23.82
CA THR A 624 5.28 9.45 -24.00
C THR A 624 3.95 10.12 -23.59
N PRO A 625 3.91 11.45 -23.36
CA PRO A 625 2.66 12.14 -23.03
C PRO A 625 1.57 11.94 -24.09
N GLU A 626 1.95 12.01 -25.38
CA GLU A 626 1.10 11.77 -26.54
C GLU A 626 0.54 10.34 -26.54
N GLU A 627 1.40 9.33 -26.38
CA GLU A 627 1.02 7.92 -26.36
C GLU A 627 0.12 7.58 -25.18
N LEU A 628 0.46 8.06 -23.98
CA LEU A 628 -0.32 7.82 -22.77
C LEU A 628 -1.70 8.47 -22.88
N PHE A 629 -1.79 9.67 -23.44
CA PHE A 629 -3.06 10.35 -23.73
C PHE A 629 -3.90 9.59 -24.76
N VAL A 630 -3.30 9.08 -25.84
CA VAL A 630 -4.01 8.24 -26.81
C VAL A 630 -4.57 6.99 -26.11
N PHE A 631 -3.73 6.28 -25.38
CA PHE A 631 -4.09 5.02 -24.72
C PHE A 631 -5.17 5.19 -23.64
N ARG A 632 -5.05 6.23 -22.79
CA ARG A 632 -5.96 6.41 -21.64
C ARG A 632 -7.17 7.30 -21.88
N ILE A 633 -7.16 8.14 -22.91
CA ILE A 633 -8.27 9.08 -23.19
C ILE A 633 -8.86 8.84 -24.58
N VAL A 634 -8.05 8.88 -25.65
CA VAL A 634 -8.58 8.81 -27.03
C VAL A 634 -9.19 7.43 -27.31
N ALA A 635 -8.50 6.36 -26.91
CA ALA A 635 -8.98 5.00 -27.10
C ALA A 635 -10.32 4.73 -26.41
N LEU A 636 -10.57 5.31 -25.22
CA LEU A 636 -11.84 5.15 -24.50
C LEU A 636 -13.03 5.78 -25.25
N TYR A 637 -12.80 6.81 -26.08
CA TYR A 637 -13.85 7.36 -26.96
C TYR A 637 -14.05 6.51 -28.23
N LEU A 638 -12.96 6.08 -28.86
CA LEU A 638 -13.01 5.55 -30.22
C LEU A 638 -13.16 4.02 -30.26
N VAL A 639 -12.40 3.28 -29.44
CA VAL A 639 -12.33 1.81 -29.50
C VAL A 639 -13.66 1.14 -29.14
N PRO A 640 -14.39 1.55 -28.08
CA PRO A 640 -15.71 0.98 -27.81
C PRO A 640 -16.74 1.14 -28.92
N TYR A 641 -16.72 2.30 -29.59
CA TYR A 641 -17.61 2.58 -30.72
C TYR A 641 -17.26 1.73 -31.94
N VAL A 642 -15.97 1.63 -32.29
CA VAL A 642 -15.54 0.83 -33.44
C VAL A 642 -15.66 -0.67 -33.20
N LEU A 643 -15.41 -1.14 -31.98
CA LEU A 643 -15.66 -2.54 -31.62
C LEU A 643 -17.14 -2.90 -31.77
N TRP A 644 -18.05 -2.04 -31.31
CA TRP A 644 -19.49 -2.24 -31.55
C TRP A 644 -19.82 -2.23 -33.04
N LEU A 645 -19.38 -1.25 -33.82
CA LEU A 645 -19.78 -1.15 -35.24
C LEU A 645 -19.23 -2.29 -36.09
N VAL A 646 -18.03 -2.81 -35.79
CA VAL A 646 -17.47 -3.98 -36.48
C VAL A 646 -18.28 -5.25 -36.15
N MET A 647 -18.70 -5.43 -34.90
CA MET A 647 -19.52 -6.59 -34.50
C MET A 647 -20.96 -6.51 -35.05
N ASP A 648 -21.57 -5.32 -35.02
CA ASP A 648 -22.89 -5.05 -35.60
C ASP A 648 -22.87 -5.21 -37.12
N ALA A 649 -21.78 -4.79 -37.79
CA ALA A 649 -21.64 -4.94 -39.24
C ALA A 649 -21.54 -6.39 -39.70
N VAL A 650 -20.76 -7.22 -39.00
CA VAL A 650 -20.70 -8.67 -39.25
C VAL A 650 -22.06 -9.32 -38.97
N ALA A 651 -22.75 -8.93 -37.89
CA ALA A 651 -24.09 -9.44 -37.57
C ALA A 651 -25.17 -9.07 -38.61
N ARG A 652 -24.97 -7.97 -39.36
CA ARG A 652 -25.83 -7.54 -40.49
C ARG A 652 -25.39 -8.11 -41.84
N GLY A 653 -24.27 -8.81 -41.92
CA GLY A 653 -23.74 -9.39 -43.16
C GLY A 653 -23.01 -8.39 -44.08
N TYR A 654 -22.64 -7.20 -43.61
CA TYR A 654 -21.79 -6.29 -44.38
C TYR A 654 -20.40 -6.92 -44.59
N ARG A 655 -19.82 -6.68 -45.77
CA ARG A 655 -18.50 -7.18 -46.21
C ARG A 655 -17.44 -6.10 -46.33
N THR A 656 -17.83 -4.86 -46.64
CA THR A 656 -16.89 -3.73 -46.73
C THR A 656 -17.36 -2.52 -45.93
N LEU A 657 -16.49 -1.98 -45.07
CA LEU A 657 -16.71 -0.74 -44.32
C LEU A 657 -15.94 0.44 -44.94
N TYR A 658 -16.65 1.46 -45.41
CA TYR A 658 -16.09 2.67 -46.00
C TYR A 658 -15.99 3.79 -44.96
N PHE A 659 -14.78 4.03 -44.46
CA PHE A 659 -14.48 5.05 -43.47
C PHE A 659 -14.37 6.42 -44.12
N VAL A 660 -15.35 7.30 -43.88
CA VAL A 660 -15.48 8.57 -44.60
C VAL A 660 -14.53 9.62 -44.01
N SER A 661 -13.81 10.34 -44.87
CA SER A 661 -12.95 11.43 -44.43
C SER A 661 -13.78 12.56 -43.76
N ARG A 662 -13.30 13.20 -42.71
CA ARG A 662 -11.97 13.07 -42.10
C ARG A 662 -11.96 12.04 -40.95
N ASP A 663 -13.03 12.03 -40.17
CA ASP A 663 -13.21 11.30 -38.92
C ASP A 663 -12.93 9.79 -39.04
N GLY A 664 -13.23 9.19 -40.20
CA GLY A 664 -12.97 7.79 -40.49
C GLY A 664 -11.49 7.35 -40.40
N TYR A 665 -10.53 8.28 -40.48
CA TYR A 665 -9.12 7.96 -40.63
C TYR A 665 -8.57 7.12 -39.46
N LEU A 666 -8.63 7.67 -38.24
CA LEU A 666 -8.20 6.96 -37.02
C LEU A 666 -9.12 5.78 -36.66
N LEU A 667 -10.38 5.83 -37.10
CA LEU A 667 -11.34 4.75 -36.86
C LEU A 667 -11.02 3.50 -37.69
N ARG A 668 -10.45 3.65 -38.90
CA ARG A 668 -10.04 2.52 -39.74
C ARG A 668 -8.95 1.70 -39.06
N PHE A 669 -7.89 2.33 -38.55
CA PHE A 669 -6.82 1.64 -37.82
C PHE A 669 -7.34 0.78 -36.65
N ILE A 670 -8.37 1.26 -35.94
CA ILE A 670 -9.04 0.49 -34.87
C ILE A 670 -9.84 -0.68 -35.47
N ALA A 671 -10.59 -0.46 -36.54
CA ALA A 671 -11.37 -1.51 -37.19
C ALA A 671 -10.45 -2.61 -37.76
N ASP A 672 -9.36 -2.23 -38.42
CA ASP A 672 -8.32 -3.12 -38.92
C ASP A 672 -7.74 -3.97 -37.78
N ALA A 673 -7.54 -3.40 -36.58
CA ALA A 673 -7.08 -4.12 -35.40
C ALA A 673 -8.15 -5.07 -34.82
N CYS A 674 -9.42 -4.64 -34.73
CA CYS A 674 -10.54 -5.50 -34.35
C CYS A 674 -10.66 -6.71 -35.30
N ILE A 675 -10.63 -6.47 -36.61
CA ILE A 675 -10.79 -7.48 -37.67
C ILE A 675 -9.67 -8.53 -37.60
N ARG A 676 -8.41 -8.11 -37.50
CA ARG A 676 -7.27 -9.03 -37.29
C ARG A 676 -7.42 -9.83 -36.00
N SER A 677 -7.70 -9.16 -34.88
CA SER A 677 -7.74 -9.77 -33.55
C SER A 677 -8.87 -10.79 -33.37
N LEU A 678 -9.97 -10.62 -34.12
CA LEU A 678 -11.17 -11.45 -34.04
C LEU A 678 -11.32 -12.39 -35.25
N GLY A 679 -10.38 -12.38 -36.21
CA GLY A 679 -10.39 -13.27 -37.38
C GLY A 679 -11.57 -13.05 -38.32
N LEU A 680 -12.01 -11.80 -38.51
CA LEU A 680 -13.26 -11.47 -39.22
C LEU A 680 -13.07 -11.35 -40.73
N ASP A 681 -14.02 -11.89 -41.49
CA ASP A 681 -14.10 -11.78 -42.95
C ASP A 681 -14.83 -10.49 -43.35
N LEU A 682 -14.18 -9.35 -43.04
CA LEU A 682 -14.68 -7.99 -43.23
C LEU A 682 -13.54 -7.09 -43.73
N LYS A 683 -13.77 -6.33 -44.81
CA LYS A 683 -12.80 -5.38 -45.38
C LYS A 683 -13.02 -3.97 -44.85
N THR A 684 -11.99 -3.15 -44.89
CA THR A 684 -12.09 -1.69 -44.66
C THR A 684 -11.50 -0.92 -45.84
N GLN A 685 -12.06 0.26 -46.12
CA GLN A 685 -11.53 1.23 -47.07
C GLN A 685 -11.61 2.64 -46.50
N TYR A 686 -10.78 3.57 -46.96
CA TYR A 686 -10.85 4.99 -46.56
C TYR A 686 -11.34 5.84 -47.72
N LEU A 687 -12.54 6.39 -47.61
CA LEU A 687 -13.23 7.10 -48.67
C LEU A 687 -13.09 8.61 -48.45
N PHE A 688 -12.44 9.32 -49.37
CA PHE A 688 -12.39 10.78 -49.33
C PHE A 688 -13.74 11.35 -49.73
N GLY A 689 -14.46 11.90 -48.77
CA GLY A 689 -15.81 12.43 -48.91
C GLY A 689 -16.07 13.60 -47.98
N SER A 690 -16.97 14.52 -48.33
CA SER A 690 -17.33 15.60 -47.41
C SER A 690 -18.62 16.33 -47.80
N ARG A 691 -19.21 17.04 -46.83
CA ARG A 691 -20.32 17.99 -47.08
C ARG A 691 -19.94 19.21 -47.95
N ARG A 692 -18.64 19.48 -48.19
CA ARG A 692 -18.17 20.50 -49.14
C ARG A 692 -18.18 19.97 -50.57
N ALA A 693 -17.68 18.75 -50.77
CA ALA A 693 -17.60 18.11 -52.08
C ALA A 693 -18.98 17.60 -52.57
N TRP A 694 -19.74 16.94 -51.70
CA TRP A 694 -20.96 16.21 -52.12
C TRP A 694 -22.23 17.06 -52.13
N ARG A 695 -22.33 18.15 -51.34
CA ARG A 695 -23.56 18.95 -51.22
C ARG A 695 -24.03 19.45 -52.59
N LEU A 696 -23.19 20.23 -53.28
CA LEU A 696 -23.58 20.88 -54.54
C LEU A 696 -23.79 19.85 -55.67
N ALA A 697 -22.90 18.87 -55.79
CA ALA A 697 -23.02 17.76 -56.73
C ALA A 697 -24.35 16.99 -56.62
N SER A 698 -24.82 16.78 -55.39
CA SER A 698 -26.03 16.01 -55.08
C SER A 698 -27.37 16.71 -55.34
N GLN A 699 -27.38 17.96 -55.83
CA GLN A 699 -28.61 18.70 -56.15
C GLN A 699 -28.98 18.49 -57.61
N LEU A 700 -30.18 17.97 -57.89
CA LEU A 700 -30.56 17.46 -59.21
C LEU A 700 -31.35 18.49 -60.02
N ASP A 701 -32.48 18.95 -59.48
CA ASP A 701 -33.49 19.78 -60.17
C ASP A 701 -33.24 21.29 -60.10
N GLY A 702 -31.98 21.69 -59.92
CA GLY A 702 -31.55 23.08 -59.69
C GLY A 702 -30.81 23.22 -58.35
N ILE A 703 -30.79 24.44 -57.81
CA ILE A 703 -30.10 24.76 -56.55
C ILE A 703 -31.12 24.93 -55.42
N ASP A 704 -31.05 24.05 -54.42
CA ASP A 704 -31.93 24.08 -53.25
C ASP A 704 -31.83 25.42 -52.52
N ASP A 705 -32.96 25.96 -52.07
CA ASP A 705 -32.99 27.13 -51.19
C ASP A 705 -32.24 26.91 -49.86
N ASP A 706 -32.13 25.65 -49.42
CA ASP A 706 -31.39 25.24 -48.23
C ASP A 706 -29.88 25.52 -48.34
N THR A 707 -29.35 25.69 -49.57
CA THR A 707 -27.99 26.16 -49.87
C THR A 707 -27.73 27.58 -49.34
N PHE A 708 -28.77 28.40 -49.27
CA PHE A 708 -28.74 29.78 -48.76
C PHE A 708 -29.19 29.88 -47.30
N SER A 709 -29.60 28.78 -46.67
CA SER A 709 -30.00 28.77 -45.26
C SER A 709 -28.82 29.13 -44.32
N PRO A 710 -29.09 29.47 -43.04
CA PRO A 710 -28.06 29.63 -42.01
C PRO A 710 -27.21 28.37 -41.74
N HIS A 711 -27.52 27.23 -42.37
CA HIS A 711 -26.76 25.97 -42.32
C HIS A 711 -26.31 25.50 -43.73
N GLY A 712 -26.56 26.32 -44.76
CA GLY A 712 -26.17 26.13 -46.15
C GLY A 712 -24.69 26.42 -46.39
N SER A 713 -24.33 26.79 -47.62
CA SER A 713 -22.94 27.05 -48.01
C SER A 713 -22.42 28.40 -47.47
N PHE A 714 -23.32 29.38 -47.30
CA PHE A 714 -23.00 30.70 -46.74
C PHE A 714 -23.14 30.80 -45.21
N GLY A 715 -23.33 29.66 -44.54
CA GLY A 715 -23.57 29.59 -43.10
C GLY A 715 -22.39 30.09 -42.26
N GLY A 716 -22.38 31.39 -41.95
CA GLY A 716 -21.36 32.03 -41.12
C GLY A 716 -20.35 32.91 -41.85
N ILE A 717 -20.56 33.26 -43.13
CA ILE A 717 -19.66 34.17 -43.86
C ILE A 717 -19.48 35.52 -43.15
N ARG A 718 -18.25 36.05 -43.18
CA ARG A 718 -17.85 37.25 -42.42
C ARG A 718 -16.80 38.14 -43.08
N THR A 719 -16.16 37.73 -44.17
CA THR A 719 -15.18 38.52 -44.93
C THR A 719 -15.43 38.31 -46.41
N PHE A 720 -14.86 39.18 -47.25
CA PHE A 720 -14.99 39.09 -48.70
C PHE A 720 -14.38 37.78 -49.24
N ASP A 721 -13.19 37.42 -48.78
CA ASP A 721 -12.52 36.14 -49.10
C ASP A 721 -13.40 34.91 -48.79
N ALA A 722 -14.09 34.91 -47.64
CA ALA A 722 -15.01 33.83 -47.26
C ALA A 722 -16.34 33.84 -48.05
N LEU A 723 -16.71 34.98 -48.64
CA LEU A 723 -17.84 35.09 -49.56
C LEU A 723 -17.47 34.55 -50.95
N VAL A 724 -16.27 34.88 -51.46
CA VAL A 724 -15.72 34.31 -52.71
C VAL A 724 -15.59 32.79 -52.57
N GLU A 725 -14.99 32.29 -51.48
CA GLU A 725 -14.87 30.84 -51.26
C GLU A 725 -16.25 30.14 -51.18
N ALA A 726 -17.22 30.75 -50.48
CA ALA A 726 -18.56 30.19 -50.34
C ALA A 726 -19.41 30.26 -51.63
N SER A 727 -19.11 31.19 -52.55
CA SER A 727 -19.83 31.34 -53.82
C SER A 727 -19.40 30.35 -54.90
N ARG A 728 -18.25 29.67 -54.73
CA ARG A 728 -17.61 28.80 -55.75
C ARG A 728 -17.27 29.53 -57.06
N LEU A 729 -17.23 30.86 -57.04
CA LEU A 729 -16.74 31.73 -58.14
C LEU A 729 -15.37 32.30 -57.77
N ASP A 730 -14.64 32.84 -58.76
CA ASP A 730 -13.51 33.73 -58.47
C ASP A 730 -13.97 35.17 -58.15
N GLU A 731 -13.05 36.03 -57.70
CA GLU A 731 -13.37 37.42 -57.34
C GLU A 731 -13.90 38.24 -58.53
N ALA A 732 -13.37 38.03 -59.74
CA ALA A 732 -13.78 38.79 -60.91
C ALA A 732 -15.15 38.32 -61.41
N GLU A 733 -15.42 37.01 -61.43
CA GLU A 733 -16.72 36.46 -61.77
C GLU A 733 -17.80 36.87 -60.76
N LEU A 734 -17.51 36.81 -59.45
CA LEU A 734 -18.43 37.28 -58.40
C LEU A 734 -18.76 38.76 -58.54
N LEU A 735 -17.77 39.62 -58.81
CA LEU A 735 -17.97 41.07 -58.93
C LEU A 735 -18.56 41.49 -60.28
N ALA A 736 -18.47 40.65 -61.31
CA ALA A 736 -19.21 40.85 -62.56
C ALA A 736 -20.71 40.61 -62.36
N MET A 737 -21.09 39.56 -61.62
CA MET A 737 -22.48 39.24 -61.29
C MET A 737 -23.08 40.16 -60.21
N PHE A 738 -22.27 40.60 -59.25
CA PHE A 738 -22.69 41.47 -58.12
C PHE A 738 -21.74 42.64 -57.90
N PRO A 739 -21.74 43.68 -58.77
CA PRO A 739 -20.87 44.84 -58.63
C PRO A 739 -21.01 45.59 -57.30
N GLU A 740 -22.19 45.52 -56.67
CA GLU A 740 -22.46 46.09 -55.35
C GLU A 740 -21.72 45.39 -54.19
N PHE A 741 -21.06 44.26 -54.45
CA PHE A 741 -20.17 43.61 -53.49
C PHE A 741 -18.75 44.21 -53.47
N ASP A 742 -18.36 45.07 -54.42
CA ASP A 742 -17.04 45.72 -54.44
C ASP A 742 -16.73 46.48 -53.13
N ARG A 743 -17.73 47.18 -52.59
CA ARG A 743 -17.64 47.89 -51.29
C ARG A 743 -17.18 47.01 -50.13
N PHE A 744 -17.41 45.69 -50.24
CA PHE A 744 -17.05 44.73 -49.22
C PHE A 744 -15.58 44.25 -49.31
N ARG A 745 -14.87 44.45 -50.43
CA ARG A 745 -13.43 44.12 -50.57
C ARG A 745 -12.55 44.80 -49.52
N ARG A 746 -12.94 46.00 -49.08
CA ARG A 746 -12.23 46.78 -48.04
C ARG A 746 -12.87 46.65 -46.65
N ALA A 747 -13.95 45.87 -46.51
CA ALA A 747 -14.67 45.70 -45.25
C ALA A 747 -13.99 44.65 -44.37
N ARG A 748 -13.56 45.05 -43.17
CA ARG A 748 -12.74 44.21 -42.27
C ARG A 748 -13.49 43.03 -41.65
N ARG A 749 -14.82 43.11 -41.54
CA ARG A 749 -15.75 42.01 -41.22
C ARG A 749 -17.18 42.46 -41.51
N PHE A 750 -18.04 41.57 -42.01
CA PHE A 750 -19.47 41.83 -42.18
C PHE A 750 -20.23 41.76 -40.85
N ASP A 751 -21.19 42.65 -40.66
CA ASP A 751 -22.21 42.53 -39.62
C ASP A 751 -23.27 41.45 -39.97
N VAL A 752 -24.36 41.35 -39.20
CA VAL A 752 -25.40 40.32 -39.41
C VAL A 752 -26.39 40.70 -40.52
N ALA A 753 -26.70 41.99 -40.68
CA ALA A 753 -27.60 42.49 -41.70
C ALA A 753 -26.89 42.55 -43.07
N GLU A 754 -25.61 42.94 -43.10
CA GLU A 754 -24.78 42.89 -44.32
C GLU A 754 -24.69 41.46 -44.86
N ALA A 755 -24.34 40.49 -44.00
CA ALA A 755 -24.24 39.08 -44.39
C ALA A 755 -25.59 38.51 -44.86
N ALA A 756 -26.70 38.85 -44.19
CA ALA A 756 -28.03 38.42 -44.63
C ALA A 756 -28.43 39.02 -46.00
N GLY A 757 -28.14 40.32 -46.23
CA GLY A 757 -28.41 40.98 -47.50
C GLY A 757 -27.60 40.41 -48.67
N ILE A 758 -26.33 40.06 -48.43
CA ILE A 758 -25.48 39.35 -49.40
C ILE A 758 -26.09 37.99 -49.78
N VAL A 759 -26.52 37.20 -48.78
CA VAL A 759 -27.08 35.86 -49.00
C VAL A 759 -28.43 35.92 -49.74
N GLU A 760 -29.30 36.87 -49.41
CA GLU A 760 -30.58 37.02 -50.13
C GLU A 760 -30.40 37.56 -51.56
N ALA A 761 -29.41 38.43 -51.81
CA ALA A 761 -29.05 38.85 -53.18
C ALA A 761 -28.57 37.66 -54.05
N LEU A 762 -27.70 36.81 -53.50
CA LEU A 762 -27.26 35.57 -54.15
C LEU A 762 -28.43 34.59 -54.37
N ARG A 763 -29.32 34.45 -53.38
CA ARG A 763 -30.51 33.57 -53.44
C ARG A 763 -31.52 34.03 -54.51
N ALA A 764 -31.66 35.33 -54.73
CA ALA A 764 -32.58 35.91 -55.70
C ALA A 764 -32.05 35.88 -57.15
N SER A 765 -30.73 35.80 -57.35
CA SER A 765 -30.13 35.82 -58.69
C SER A 765 -30.31 34.49 -59.43
N SER A 766 -31.09 34.52 -60.52
CA SER A 766 -31.28 33.39 -61.43
C SER A 766 -30.02 33.05 -62.24
N GLU A 767 -29.22 34.06 -62.60
CA GLU A 767 -27.92 33.90 -63.26
C GLU A 767 -26.95 33.12 -62.35
N TYR A 768 -26.84 33.53 -61.09
CA TYR A 768 -25.99 32.86 -60.10
C TYR A 768 -26.45 31.43 -59.82
N ARG A 769 -27.77 31.19 -59.68
CA ARG A 769 -28.31 29.81 -59.58
C ARG A 769 -27.99 28.97 -60.82
N GLY A 770 -28.06 29.56 -62.02
CA GLY A 770 -27.70 28.91 -63.28
C GLY A 770 -26.22 28.52 -63.33
N ARG A 771 -25.32 29.42 -62.89
CA ARG A 771 -23.88 29.16 -62.80
C ARG A 771 -23.56 28.08 -61.76
N LEU A 772 -24.15 28.14 -60.57
CA LEU A 772 -24.04 27.07 -59.57
C LEU A 772 -24.57 25.73 -60.12
N ALA A 773 -25.66 25.71 -60.87
CA ALA A 773 -26.19 24.49 -61.48
C ALA A 773 -25.33 23.94 -62.64
N ALA A 774 -24.44 24.75 -63.22
CA ALA A 774 -23.39 24.26 -64.12
C ALA A 774 -22.23 23.63 -63.31
N ILE A 775 -21.76 24.31 -62.26
CA ILE A 775 -20.73 23.79 -61.35
C ILE A 775 -21.18 22.48 -60.69
N ALA A 776 -22.43 22.39 -60.25
CA ALA A 776 -23.04 21.19 -59.67
C ALA A 776 -22.97 19.97 -60.61
N ARG A 777 -23.15 20.15 -61.92
CA ARG A 777 -23.05 19.06 -62.90
C ARG A 777 -21.60 18.60 -63.08
N GLN A 778 -20.66 19.54 -63.22
CA GLN A 778 -19.24 19.22 -63.32
C GLN A 778 -18.69 18.55 -62.05
N ASP A 779 -19.05 19.06 -60.87
CA ASP A 779 -18.71 18.42 -59.58
C ASP A 779 -19.33 17.01 -59.52
N ARG A 780 -20.58 16.81 -59.97
CA ARG A 780 -21.25 15.50 -59.96
C ARG A 780 -20.55 14.47 -60.85
N GLU A 781 -20.18 14.82 -62.08
CA GLU A 781 -19.46 13.93 -63.00
C GLU A 781 -18.15 13.38 -62.39
N LEU A 782 -17.43 14.22 -61.65
CA LEU A 782 -16.20 13.82 -60.96
C LEU A 782 -16.47 13.05 -59.67
N VAL A 783 -17.50 13.45 -58.90
CA VAL A 783 -17.90 12.76 -57.66
C VAL A 783 -18.41 11.34 -57.95
N THR A 784 -19.29 11.15 -58.92
CA THR A 784 -19.83 9.81 -59.24
C THR A 784 -18.77 8.91 -59.86
N ALA A 785 -17.86 9.45 -60.68
CA ALA A 785 -16.70 8.71 -61.18
C ALA A 785 -15.73 8.31 -60.06
N TYR A 786 -15.50 9.15 -59.03
CA TYR A 786 -14.73 8.77 -57.85
C TYR A 786 -15.43 7.67 -57.03
N LEU A 787 -16.73 7.80 -56.80
CA LEU A 787 -17.50 6.80 -56.05
C LEU A 787 -17.50 5.44 -56.79
N ALA A 788 -17.67 5.42 -58.10
CA ALA A 788 -17.56 4.21 -58.92
C ALA A 788 -16.12 3.64 -59.05
N GLN A 789 -15.09 4.41 -58.70
CA GLN A 789 -13.68 3.98 -58.73
C GLN A 789 -13.25 3.31 -57.41
N GLU A 790 -13.84 3.71 -56.28
CA GLU A 790 -13.41 3.30 -54.94
C GLU A 790 -14.45 2.44 -54.19
N ILE A 791 -15.72 2.45 -54.60
CA ILE A 791 -16.79 1.63 -54.00
C ILE A 791 -17.09 0.43 -54.90
N ASP A 792 -16.82 -0.75 -54.35
CA ASP A 792 -17.43 -2.00 -54.79
C ASP A 792 -18.92 -2.00 -54.37
N PHE A 793 -19.81 -2.07 -55.36
CA PHE A 793 -21.27 -2.09 -55.18
C PHE A 793 -21.86 -3.51 -55.30
N ASP A 794 -21.08 -4.52 -55.71
CA ASP A 794 -21.52 -5.92 -55.78
C ASP A 794 -21.41 -6.61 -54.40
N GLU A 795 -20.72 -6.00 -53.44
CA GLU A 795 -20.62 -6.45 -52.04
C GLU A 795 -21.47 -5.63 -51.07
N PRO A 796 -22.17 -6.26 -50.10
CA PRO A 796 -22.89 -5.53 -49.04
C PRO A 796 -21.96 -4.59 -48.24
N PHE A 797 -22.29 -3.30 -48.18
CA PHE A 797 -21.42 -2.27 -47.58
C PHE A 797 -22.11 -1.42 -46.51
N ALA A 798 -21.29 -0.75 -45.69
CA ALA A 798 -21.74 0.37 -44.86
C ALA A 798 -20.65 1.45 -44.69
N PHE A 799 -21.08 2.68 -44.39
CA PHE A 799 -20.21 3.83 -44.19
C PHE A 799 -19.99 4.13 -42.71
N VAL A 800 -18.86 4.76 -42.37
CA VAL A 800 -18.52 5.16 -41.00
C VAL A 800 -18.19 6.65 -40.93
N GLU A 801 -18.99 7.42 -40.18
CA GLU A 801 -18.80 8.84 -39.87
C GLU A 801 -19.05 9.02 -38.35
N TYR A 802 -18.09 9.53 -37.57
CA TYR A 802 -18.20 9.46 -36.10
C TYR A 802 -19.43 10.20 -35.55
N TRP A 803 -19.69 11.42 -36.03
CA TRP A 803 -20.86 12.19 -35.65
C TRP A 803 -21.39 13.01 -36.83
N GLY A 804 -22.70 13.00 -37.01
CA GLY A 804 -23.34 13.73 -38.09
C GLY A 804 -24.79 14.10 -37.82
N ARG A 805 -25.32 14.96 -38.69
CA ARG A 805 -26.77 15.19 -38.83
C ARG A 805 -27.37 14.32 -39.94
N GLY A 806 -26.66 13.31 -40.43
CA GLY A 806 -27.06 12.52 -41.60
C GLY A 806 -27.05 13.29 -42.93
N TYR A 807 -26.68 14.57 -42.97
CA TYR A 807 -26.69 15.34 -44.22
C TYR A 807 -25.58 14.89 -45.19
N THR A 808 -24.46 14.37 -44.69
CA THR A 808 -23.40 13.77 -45.52
C THR A 808 -23.94 12.55 -46.27
N GLN A 809 -24.58 11.65 -45.53
CA GLN A 809 -25.33 10.49 -46.01
C GLN A 809 -26.47 10.87 -46.98
N ASP A 810 -27.33 11.84 -46.63
CA ASP A 810 -28.42 12.31 -47.50
C ASP A 810 -27.92 12.86 -48.85
N CYS A 811 -26.68 13.37 -48.93
CA CYS A 811 -26.06 13.74 -50.21
C CYS A 811 -25.57 12.52 -51.00
N LEU A 812 -24.99 11.53 -50.31
CA LEU A 812 -24.50 10.29 -50.93
C LEU A 812 -25.64 9.47 -51.53
N VAL A 813 -26.77 9.35 -50.82
CA VAL A 813 -28.00 8.68 -51.31
C VAL A 813 -28.51 9.31 -52.61
N ARG A 814 -28.49 10.65 -52.73
CA ARG A 814 -28.87 11.33 -53.99
C ARG A 814 -27.86 11.11 -55.12
N LEU A 815 -26.57 10.96 -54.81
CA LEU A 815 -25.54 10.66 -55.80
C LEU A 815 -25.68 9.21 -56.31
N PHE A 816 -25.93 8.25 -55.41
CA PHE A 816 -26.20 6.85 -55.74
C PHE A 816 -27.45 6.69 -56.63
N GLY A 817 -28.52 7.44 -56.36
CA GLY A 817 -29.68 7.53 -57.25
C GLY A 817 -29.35 8.03 -58.68
N THR A 818 -28.30 8.87 -58.85
CA THR A 818 -27.81 9.25 -60.20
C THR A 818 -26.86 8.24 -60.84
N MET A 819 -26.41 7.24 -60.07
CA MET A 819 -25.59 6.11 -60.52
C MET A 819 -26.42 4.85 -60.80
N GLY A 820 -27.71 4.84 -60.46
CA GLY A 820 -28.58 3.66 -60.56
C GLY A 820 -28.43 2.66 -59.42
N VAL A 821 -27.98 3.13 -58.24
CA VAL A 821 -27.78 2.31 -57.04
C VAL A 821 -28.90 2.58 -56.03
N ASP A 822 -29.75 1.57 -55.81
CA ASP A 822 -30.99 1.70 -55.01
C ASP A 822 -30.83 1.22 -53.54
N ASP A 823 -29.75 0.53 -53.18
CA ASP A 823 -29.48 0.00 -51.82
C ASP A 823 -29.28 1.07 -50.72
N GLY A 824 -29.40 2.35 -51.10
CA GLY A 824 -29.24 3.50 -50.21
C GLY A 824 -27.80 3.61 -49.70
N ALA A 825 -27.64 4.19 -48.51
CA ALA A 825 -26.33 4.28 -47.87
C ALA A 825 -26.48 4.11 -46.35
N PRO A 826 -26.29 2.91 -45.78
CA PRO A 826 -26.33 2.70 -44.34
C PRO A 826 -25.09 3.31 -43.67
N PHE A 827 -25.28 4.09 -42.60
CA PHE A 827 -24.20 4.77 -41.88
C PHE A 827 -24.13 4.34 -40.41
N TYR A 828 -22.92 4.02 -39.96
CA TYR A 828 -22.56 3.90 -38.55
C TYR A 828 -22.16 5.25 -37.97
N TYR A 829 -22.82 5.60 -36.87
CA TYR A 829 -22.60 6.83 -36.09
C TYR A 829 -22.33 6.51 -34.61
N ALA A 830 -21.35 7.19 -34.02
CA ALA A 830 -21.23 7.21 -32.55
C ALA A 830 -22.44 7.93 -31.95
N ARG A 831 -22.98 8.95 -32.64
CA ARG A 831 -24.34 9.49 -32.46
C ARG A 831 -24.80 10.28 -33.69
N SER A 832 -26.09 10.25 -33.99
CA SER A 832 -26.78 11.15 -34.93
C SER A 832 -27.92 11.89 -34.21
N ILE A 833 -28.50 12.92 -34.83
CA ILE A 833 -29.49 13.82 -34.18
C ILE A 833 -30.89 13.74 -34.81
N TYR A 834 -31.00 13.31 -36.07
CA TYR A 834 -32.26 13.17 -36.78
C TYR A 834 -32.56 11.70 -37.07
N PRO A 835 -33.83 11.27 -37.02
CA PRO A 835 -34.23 9.88 -37.31
C PRO A 835 -33.77 9.46 -38.71
N PRO A 836 -33.62 8.15 -38.96
CA PRO A 836 -33.35 7.63 -40.30
C PRO A 836 -34.48 8.02 -41.27
N LYS A 837 -34.17 7.97 -42.56
CA LYS A 837 -35.16 8.01 -43.65
C LYS A 837 -35.14 6.65 -44.36
N GLU A 838 -36.15 6.39 -45.19
CA GLU A 838 -36.37 5.11 -45.86
C GLU A 838 -35.14 4.59 -46.63
N SER A 839 -34.40 5.47 -47.32
CA SER A 839 -33.13 5.16 -48.01
C SER A 839 -31.86 5.59 -47.24
N SER A 840 -31.98 5.86 -45.93
CA SER A 840 -30.93 6.45 -45.09
C SER A 840 -30.94 5.81 -43.69
N GLU A 841 -30.57 4.53 -43.58
CA GLU A 841 -30.46 3.83 -42.29
C GLU A 841 -29.29 4.39 -41.45
N ARG A 842 -29.52 4.55 -40.14
CA ARG A 842 -28.55 5.16 -39.21
C ARG A 842 -28.36 4.27 -37.98
N HIS A 843 -27.29 3.50 -38.00
CA HIS A 843 -26.85 2.70 -36.86
C HIS A 843 -26.23 3.62 -35.82
N ASN A 844 -26.79 3.67 -34.61
CA ASN A 844 -26.37 4.60 -33.56
C ASN A 844 -25.85 3.88 -32.32
N TYR A 845 -24.60 4.14 -31.95
CA TYR A 845 -24.06 3.67 -30.66
C TYR A 845 -24.70 4.44 -29.49
N THR A 846 -24.58 5.77 -29.54
CA THR A 846 -25.02 6.81 -28.61
C THR A 846 -26.45 7.35 -28.70
N SER A 847 -27.33 7.12 -27.73
CA SER A 847 -28.46 8.04 -27.48
C SER A 847 -28.00 9.31 -26.70
N ALA A 848 -26.96 9.18 -25.86
CA ALA A 848 -26.54 10.19 -24.89
C ALA A 848 -26.02 11.50 -25.52
N SER A 849 -26.45 12.64 -24.97
CA SER A 849 -26.24 13.98 -25.51
C SER A 849 -24.87 14.61 -25.16
N TYR A 850 -23.79 13.83 -25.26
CA TYR A 850 -22.42 14.31 -25.02
C TYR A 850 -21.98 15.39 -26.02
N SER A 851 -21.03 16.24 -25.60
CA SER A 851 -20.41 17.26 -26.45
C SER A 851 -19.20 16.69 -27.18
N LEU A 852 -19.30 16.57 -28.50
CA LEU A 852 -18.30 15.88 -29.32
C LEU A 852 -17.24 16.81 -29.94
N LEU A 853 -17.36 18.13 -29.73
CA LEU A 853 -16.40 19.16 -30.19
C LEU A 853 -14.93 18.87 -29.85
N MET A 854 -14.69 18.14 -28.76
CA MET A 854 -13.37 17.66 -28.35
C MET A 854 -12.84 16.60 -29.32
N VAL A 855 -13.66 15.62 -29.69
CA VAL A 855 -13.29 14.54 -30.61
C VAL A 855 -13.16 15.08 -32.04
N GLU A 856 -13.99 16.04 -32.43
CA GLU A 856 -13.82 16.82 -33.68
C GLU A 856 -12.44 17.49 -33.77
N SER A 857 -11.83 17.88 -32.63
CA SER A 857 -10.47 18.45 -32.61
C SER A 857 -9.35 17.41 -32.67
N ILE A 858 -9.62 16.15 -32.29
CA ILE A 858 -8.71 15.01 -32.44
C ILE A 858 -8.69 14.57 -33.91
N PHE A 859 -9.86 14.33 -34.52
CA PHE A 859 -9.97 14.18 -35.97
C PHE A 859 -9.48 15.44 -36.71
N GLY A 860 -9.48 16.59 -36.02
CA GLY A 860 -8.82 17.84 -36.39
C GLY A 860 -7.40 17.68 -36.91
N ASN A 861 -6.64 16.75 -36.32
CA ASN A 861 -5.19 16.69 -36.34
C ASN A 861 -4.59 15.87 -37.50
N LEU A 862 -5.09 16.05 -38.73
CA LEU A 862 -4.52 15.41 -39.94
C LEU A 862 -3.69 16.39 -40.78
N PRO A 863 -2.72 15.92 -41.59
CA PRO A 863 -1.94 16.75 -42.51
C PRO A 863 -2.75 17.42 -43.64
N TYR A 864 -4.03 17.08 -43.81
CA TYR A 864 -4.90 17.61 -44.86
C TYR A 864 -6.25 18.10 -44.31
N GLY A 865 -6.86 19.02 -45.07
CA GLY A 865 -8.18 19.58 -44.80
C GLY A 865 -9.35 18.73 -45.32
N THR A 866 -10.56 19.24 -45.08
CA THR A 866 -11.80 18.69 -45.64
C THR A 866 -11.74 18.60 -47.17
N THR A 867 -12.05 17.43 -47.73
CA THR A 867 -12.16 17.19 -49.19
C THR A 867 -13.01 18.25 -49.87
N GLU A 868 -12.46 18.91 -50.89
CA GLU A 868 -13.01 20.14 -51.47
C GLU A 868 -13.78 19.95 -52.77
N GLY A 869 -13.57 18.79 -53.38
CA GLY A 869 -13.96 18.39 -54.73
C GLY A 869 -12.99 17.30 -55.18
N TYR A 870 -12.97 17.01 -56.48
CA TYR A 870 -12.13 15.99 -57.09
C TYR A 870 -11.53 16.55 -58.38
N GLU A 871 -10.48 15.92 -58.89
CA GLU A 871 -9.91 16.21 -60.21
C GLU A 871 -9.38 14.94 -60.88
N ARG A 872 -9.07 15.01 -62.18
CA ARG A 872 -8.56 13.85 -62.94
C ARG A 872 -7.04 13.94 -63.08
N VAL A 873 -6.34 13.00 -62.45
CA VAL A 873 -4.87 12.90 -62.44
C VAL A 873 -4.50 11.55 -63.06
N ASP A 874 -3.68 11.56 -64.11
CA ASP A 874 -3.15 10.38 -64.82
C ASP A 874 -4.20 9.28 -65.15
N GLY A 875 -5.44 9.70 -65.42
CA GLY A 875 -6.57 8.84 -65.76
C GLY A 875 -7.44 8.38 -64.59
N ARG A 876 -6.96 8.48 -63.34
CA ARG A 876 -7.78 8.29 -62.12
C ARG A 876 -8.51 9.58 -61.75
N ILE A 877 -9.52 9.46 -60.91
CA ILE A 877 -10.10 10.57 -60.16
C ILE A 877 -9.48 10.62 -58.77
N GLU A 878 -8.94 11.78 -58.38
CA GLU A 878 -8.28 11.99 -57.09
C GLU A 878 -8.98 13.08 -56.24
N PRO A 879 -8.95 12.97 -54.91
CA PRO A 879 -9.62 13.89 -54.00
C PRO A 879 -8.78 15.16 -53.73
N ARG A 880 -9.32 16.32 -54.08
CA ARG A 880 -8.66 17.61 -53.76
C ARG A 880 -8.76 17.93 -52.28
N THR A 881 -7.60 18.09 -51.64
CA THR A 881 -7.47 18.54 -50.23
C THR A 881 -6.37 19.60 -50.12
N SER A 882 -6.56 20.58 -49.22
CA SER A 882 -5.50 21.55 -48.87
C SER A 882 -4.65 21.05 -47.70
N PRO A 883 -3.30 21.08 -47.76
CA PRO A 883 -2.42 20.72 -46.63
C PRO A 883 -2.64 21.60 -45.39
N ARG A 884 -2.41 21.04 -44.19
CA ARG A 884 -2.68 21.73 -42.90
C ARG A 884 -1.62 21.51 -41.80
N PRO A 885 -1.38 22.53 -40.95
CA PRO A 885 -0.58 22.37 -39.73
C PRO A 885 -1.29 21.47 -38.71
N HIS A 886 -0.62 20.40 -38.29
CA HIS A 886 -1.09 19.44 -37.29
C HIS A 886 0.04 19.12 -36.29
N ASN A 887 -0.28 18.42 -35.21
CA ASN A 887 0.71 17.84 -34.30
C ASN A 887 1.07 16.43 -34.80
N ALA A 888 2.20 16.29 -35.50
CA ALA A 888 2.65 15.03 -36.07
C ALA A 888 2.85 13.93 -35.01
N ALA A 889 3.56 14.24 -33.91
CA ALA A 889 3.82 13.28 -32.83
C ALA A 889 2.53 12.73 -32.18
N LEU A 890 1.47 13.53 -32.09
CA LEU A 890 0.16 13.05 -31.61
C LEU A 890 -0.58 12.20 -32.65
N LEU A 891 -0.38 12.46 -33.96
CA LEU A 891 -0.96 11.65 -35.03
C LEU A 891 -0.25 10.29 -35.13
N GLU A 892 1.09 10.29 -35.15
CA GLU A 892 1.94 9.09 -35.12
C GLU A 892 1.63 8.22 -33.89
N ALA A 893 1.48 8.84 -32.71
CA ALA A 893 1.02 8.15 -31.51
C ALA A 893 -0.42 7.61 -31.66
N ALA A 894 -1.34 8.32 -32.31
CA ALA A 894 -2.70 7.83 -32.54
C ALA A 894 -2.74 6.60 -33.48
N GLU A 895 -2.02 6.67 -34.61
CA GLU A 895 -1.92 5.58 -35.58
C GLU A 895 -1.29 4.31 -34.98
N ARG A 896 -0.27 4.48 -34.12
CA ARG A 896 0.42 3.35 -33.46
C ARG A 896 -0.35 2.78 -32.27
N VAL A 897 -0.89 3.63 -31.40
CA VAL A 897 -1.38 3.24 -30.06
C VAL A 897 -2.87 2.89 -30.04
N LEU A 898 -3.67 3.32 -31.02
CA LEU A 898 -5.07 2.90 -31.12
C LEU A 898 -5.22 1.40 -31.49
N PRO A 899 -4.46 0.84 -32.47
CA PRO A 899 -4.37 -0.61 -32.66
C PRO A 899 -3.86 -1.34 -31.42
N GLU A 900 -2.78 -0.84 -30.81
CA GLU A 900 -2.15 -1.46 -29.64
C GLU A 900 -3.12 -1.57 -28.43
N PHE A 901 -3.89 -0.51 -28.17
CA PHE A 901 -4.97 -0.54 -27.16
C PHE A 901 -6.05 -1.54 -27.54
N THR A 902 -6.44 -1.60 -28.83
CA THR A 902 -7.52 -2.48 -29.29
C THR A 902 -7.16 -3.96 -29.09
N GLU A 903 -5.94 -4.34 -29.47
CA GLU A 903 -5.41 -5.69 -29.30
C GLU A 903 -5.32 -6.06 -27.80
N GLN A 904 -4.79 -5.17 -26.94
CA GLN A 904 -4.73 -5.40 -25.49
C GLN A 904 -6.12 -5.44 -24.83
N PHE A 905 -7.04 -4.55 -25.21
CA PHE A 905 -8.40 -4.50 -24.69
C PHE A 905 -9.16 -5.79 -25.03
N LEU A 906 -9.02 -6.29 -26.25
CA LEU A 906 -9.59 -7.58 -26.68
C LEU A 906 -8.96 -8.78 -25.97
N ALA A 907 -7.68 -8.70 -25.57
CA ALA A 907 -7.01 -9.73 -24.77
C ALA A 907 -7.39 -9.72 -23.27
N LEU A 908 -8.04 -8.68 -22.74
CA LEU A 908 -8.47 -8.65 -21.33
C LEU A 908 -9.49 -9.77 -21.03
N PRO A 909 -9.32 -10.54 -19.93
CA PRO A 909 -10.23 -11.64 -19.54
C PRO A 909 -11.46 -11.09 -18.79
N VAL A 910 -12.28 -10.32 -19.51
CA VAL A 910 -13.46 -9.61 -18.98
C VAL A 910 -14.70 -10.50 -18.92
N LEU A 911 -15.62 -10.15 -18.03
CA LEU A 911 -16.86 -10.89 -17.75
C LEU A 911 -18.04 -10.38 -18.59
N ASP A 912 -18.06 -9.11 -18.98
CA ASP A 912 -18.97 -8.55 -19.97
C ASP A 912 -18.28 -7.48 -20.83
N ARG A 913 -17.76 -7.90 -22.01
CA ARG A 913 -17.06 -7.02 -22.95
C ARG A 913 -17.96 -5.92 -23.53
N PRO A 914 -19.21 -6.20 -23.98
CA PRO A 914 -20.15 -5.16 -24.37
C PRO A 914 -20.38 -4.10 -23.28
N GLN A 915 -20.61 -4.52 -22.02
CA GLN A 915 -20.86 -3.59 -20.92
C GLN A 915 -19.61 -2.77 -20.57
N LEU A 916 -18.42 -3.39 -20.51
CA LEU A 916 -17.17 -2.64 -20.30
C LEU A 916 -16.95 -1.59 -21.39
N ALA A 917 -17.21 -1.93 -22.67
CA ALA A 917 -17.10 -0.98 -23.78
C ALA A 917 -18.06 0.21 -23.59
N ARG A 918 -19.32 -0.04 -23.21
CA ARG A 918 -20.30 1.01 -22.90
C ARG A 918 -19.85 1.90 -21.74
N ASP A 919 -19.31 1.31 -20.69
CA ASP A 919 -18.87 2.03 -19.49
C ASP A 919 -17.58 2.83 -19.68
N ALA A 920 -16.59 2.28 -20.41
CA ALA A 920 -15.37 3.00 -20.78
C ALA A 920 -15.67 4.27 -21.60
N PHE A 921 -16.57 4.15 -22.58
CA PHE A 921 -17.02 5.26 -23.42
C PHE A 921 -17.76 6.34 -22.60
N ARG A 922 -18.70 5.91 -21.74
CA ARG A 922 -19.42 6.79 -20.81
C ARG A 922 -18.45 7.53 -19.88
N PHE A 923 -17.54 6.79 -19.23
CA PHE A 923 -16.54 7.33 -18.32
C PHE A 923 -15.68 8.41 -19.00
N GLY A 924 -15.19 8.16 -20.22
CA GLY A 924 -14.37 9.14 -20.94
C GLY A 924 -15.06 10.50 -21.10
N PHE A 925 -16.36 10.52 -21.42
CA PHE A 925 -17.12 11.78 -21.58
C PHE A 925 -17.47 12.43 -20.24
N GLU A 926 -17.79 11.63 -19.24
CA GLU A 926 -18.11 12.12 -17.90
C GLU A 926 -16.88 12.68 -17.18
N HIS A 927 -15.72 12.04 -17.34
CA HIS A 927 -14.44 12.53 -16.83
C HIS A 927 -14.07 13.88 -17.46
N TYR A 928 -14.14 14.04 -18.79
CA TYR A 928 -13.89 15.33 -19.44
C TYR A 928 -14.88 16.42 -18.97
N ARG A 929 -16.16 16.07 -18.80
CA ARG A 929 -17.21 16.99 -18.33
C ARG A 929 -16.95 17.45 -16.88
N ALA A 930 -16.50 16.56 -16.00
CA ALA A 930 -16.21 16.87 -14.60
C ALA A 930 -14.86 17.59 -14.43
N ASN A 931 -13.83 17.12 -15.14
CA ASN A 931 -12.44 17.51 -14.97
C ASN A 931 -11.85 18.17 -16.25
N PRO A 932 -12.46 19.22 -16.83
CA PRO A 932 -12.01 19.81 -18.08
C PRO A 932 -10.61 20.46 -17.97
N THR A 933 -10.07 20.65 -16.76
CA THR A 933 -8.70 21.13 -16.53
C THR A 933 -7.74 20.04 -16.08
N PHE A 934 -8.03 18.76 -16.34
CA PHE A 934 -7.06 17.68 -16.22
C PHE A 934 -5.86 17.91 -17.16
N LYS A 935 -4.66 17.50 -16.74
CA LYS A 935 -3.38 17.88 -17.35
C LYS A 935 -3.35 17.63 -18.87
N ASP A 936 -3.64 16.40 -19.28
CA ASP A 936 -3.55 15.98 -20.68
C ASP A 936 -4.48 16.79 -21.59
N TYR A 937 -5.68 17.17 -21.11
CA TYR A 937 -6.59 18.03 -21.87
C TYR A 937 -5.97 19.43 -22.09
N LEU A 938 -5.28 19.98 -21.10
CA LEU A 938 -4.63 21.31 -21.17
C LEU A 938 -3.39 21.33 -22.06
N GLU A 939 -2.70 20.21 -22.17
CA GLU A 939 -1.45 20.06 -22.91
C GLU A 939 -1.68 19.58 -24.35
N LEU A 940 -2.54 18.58 -24.57
CA LEU A 940 -2.68 17.89 -25.85
C LEU A 940 -3.99 18.19 -26.61
N ILE A 941 -5.10 18.49 -25.93
CA ILE A 941 -6.36 18.88 -26.62
C ILE A 941 -6.44 20.39 -26.83
N ALA A 942 -6.13 21.17 -25.79
CA ALA A 942 -6.27 22.62 -25.82
C ALA A 942 -5.52 23.36 -26.95
N PRO A 943 -4.32 22.96 -27.42
CA PRO A 943 -3.65 23.62 -28.54
C PRO A 943 -4.13 23.16 -29.93
N LEU A 944 -4.89 22.05 -30.04
CA LEU A 944 -5.30 21.51 -31.35
C LEU A 944 -6.07 22.55 -32.14
N ARG A 945 -5.71 22.68 -33.43
CA ARG A 945 -6.27 23.69 -34.32
C ARG A 945 -7.36 23.09 -35.17
N TYR A 946 -8.48 23.79 -35.25
CA TYR A 946 -9.64 23.38 -36.03
C TYR A 946 -10.53 24.58 -36.34
N SER A 947 -11.37 24.47 -37.37
CA SER A 947 -12.50 25.37 -37.61
C SER A 947 -13.82 24.60 -37.61
N VAL A 948 -14.77 25.10 -36.84
CA VAL A 948 -16.16 24.59 -36.77
C VAL A 948 -17.03 25.21 -37.88
N GLU A 949 -16.56 26.29 -38.50
CA GLU A 949 -17.24 27.02 -39.59
C GLU A 949 -16.54 26.70 -40.92
N LEU A 950 -17.32 26.48 -41.99
CA LEU A 950 -16.79 26.26 -43.34
C LEU A 950 -16.11 27.55 -43.83
N GLY A 951 -14.90 27.45 -44.38
CA GLY A 951 -14.04 28.62 -44.67
C GLY A 951 -13.55 29.39 -43.43
N GLY A 952 -13.85 28.91 -42.22
CA GLY A 952 -13.52 29.61 -40.98
C GLY A 952 -12.03 29.53 -40.62
N SER A 953 -11.50 30.63 -40.06
CA SER A 953 -10.12 30.69 -39.58
C SER A 953 -9.87 29.65 -38.48
N GLU A 954 -8.85 28.81 -38.62
CA GLU A 954 -8.47 27.85 -37.57
C GLU A 954 -8.00 28.53 -36.28
N ARG A 955 -8.35 27.93 -35.15
CA ARG A 955 -7.97 28.40 -33.80
C ARG A 955 -7.69 27.21 -32.90
N GLU A 956 -6.82 27.40 -31.90
CA GLU A 956 -6.69 26.46 -30.78
C GLU A 956 -8.07 26.17 -30.18
N PHE A 957 -8.32 24.92 -29.76
CA PHE A 957 -9.55 24.51 -29.09
C PHE A 957 -9.84 25.36 -27.83
N ALA A 958 -8.80 25.61 -27.02
CA ALA A 958 -8.89 26.42 -25.81
C ALA A 958 -7.68 27.37 -25.66
N PRO A 959 -7.63 28.49 -26.40
CA PRO A 959 -6.48 29.39 -26.46
C PRO A 959 -6.22 30.12 -25.14
N ARG A 960 -4.98 30.61 -24.97
CA ARG A 960 -4.62 31.53 -23.87
C ARG A 960 -5.33 32.89 -24.03
N LEU A 961 -6.11 33.27 -23.02
CA LEU A 961 -6.91 34.50 -22.97
C LEU A 961 -6.04 35.74 -22.74
N ARG A 962 -6.06 36.67 -23.69
CA ARG A 962 -5.36 37.96 -23.60
C ARG A 962 -6.37 39.07 -23.25
N VAL A 963 -5.88 40.24 -22.83
CA VAL A 963 -6.75 41.38 -22.43
C VAL A 963 -7.72 41.79 -23.56
N ARG A 964 -7.30 41.71 -24.83
CA ARG A 964 -8.15 41.98 -26.00
C ARG A 964 -9.39 41.07 -26.07
N ASP A 965 -9.27 39.83 -25.59
CA ASP A 965 -10.33 38.82 -25.68
C ASP A 965 -11.37 39.06 -24.56
N VAL A 966 -10.95 39.58 -23.40
CA VAL A 966 -11.83 40.15 -22.38
C VAL A 966 -12.63 41.32 -22.96
N VAL A 967 -11.96 42.26 -23.65
CA VAL A 967 -12.61 43.43 -24.27
C VAL A 967 -13.62 43.01 -25.34
N ALA A 968 -13.29 42.00 -26.17
CA ALA A 968 -14.23 41.46 -27.15
C ALA A 968 -15.48 40.85 -26.50
N TYR A 969 -15.31 40.06 -25.43
CA TYR A 969 -16.44 39.51 -24.65
C TYR A 969 -17.32 40.60 -24.03
N LEU A 970 -16.70 41.62 -23.42
CA LEU A 970 -17.44 42.76 -22.85
C LEU A 970 -18.26 43.50 -23.91
N ARG A 971 -17.65 43.78 -25.07
CA ARG A 971 -18.28 44.47 -26.22
C ARG A 971 -19.44 43.71 -26.86
N GLY A 972 -19.58 42.40 -26.64
CA GLY A 972 -20.69 41.63 -27.23
C GLY A 972 -20.36 40.14 -27.40
N LYS A 973 -19.14 39.84 -27.82
CA LYS A 973 -18.77 38.57 -28.46
C LYS A 973 -19.12 37.34 -27.59
N PRO A 974 -19.81 36.32 -28.15
CA PRO A 974 -20.03 35.04 -27.47
C PRO A 974 -18.72 34.38 -27.03
N VAL A 975 -18.74 33.68 -25.89
CA VAL A 975 -17.56 32.96 -25.37
C VAL A 975 -17.12 31.86 -26.36
N GLY A 976 -18.06 31.22 -27.06
CA GLY A 976 -17.76 30.19 -28.07
C GLY A 976 -16.99 30.69 -29.30
N GLU A 977 -17.02 32.00 -29.61
CA GLU A 977 -16.15 32.59 -30.64
C GLU A 977 -14.74 32.95 -30.10
N ILE A 978 -14.47 32.70 -28.81
CA ILE A 978 -13.21 33.01 -28.12
C ILE A 978 -12.50 31.71 -27.68
N THR A 979 -13.26 30.72 -27.19
CA THR A 979 -12.75 29.43 -26.72
C THR A 979 -13.86 28.37 -26.72
N ARG A 980 -13.53 27.11 -27.01
CA ARG A 980 -14.45 25.98 -26.90
C ARG A 980 -14.52 25.43 -25.47
N SER A 981 -13.50 25.66 -24.65
CA SER A 981 -13.50 25.34 -23.22
C SER A 981 -12.94 26.48 -22.38
N PHE A 982 -13.87 27.25 -21.79
CA PHE A 982 -13.51 28.37 -20.91
C PHE A 982 -12.68 27.96 -19.68
N PRO A 983 -12.91 26.81 -19.01
CA PRO A 983 -12.02 26.32 -17.95
C PRO A 983 -10.57 26.11 -18.42
N MET A 984 -10.39 25.43 -19.56
CA MET A 984 -9.06 25.16 -20.13
C MET A 984 -8.34 26.46 -20.51
N SER A 985 -9.04 27.35 -21.20
CA SER A 985 -8.53 28.68 -21.55
C SER A 985 -8.15 29.52 -20.34
N MET A 986 -8.95 29.47 -19.26
CA MET A 986 -8.62 30.15 -18.00
C MET A 986 -7.34 29.58 -17.37
N HIS A 987 -7.23 28.25 -17.26
CA HIS A 987 -6.10 27.59 -16.61
C HIS A 987 -4.78 27.79 -17.39
N ARG A 988 -4.81 27.74 -18.73
CA ARG A 988 -3.63 27.96 -19.59
C ARG A 988 -3.13 29.42 -19.58
N SER A 989 -3.88 30.35 -18.99
CA SER A 989 -3.61 31.80 -19.02
C SER A 989 -2.95 32.33 -17.75
N ARG A 990 -2.07 33.33 -17.90
CA ARG A 990 -1.45 34.06 -16.78
C ARG A 990 -1.60 35.58 -16.97
N GLY A 991 -1.53 36.35 -15.89
CA GLY A 991 -1.60 37.82 -15.91
C GLY A 991 -3.02 38.40 -15.98
N LEU A 992 -3.14 39.64 -16.49
CA LEU A 992 -4.36 40.47 -16.36
C LEU A 992 -5.60 39.91 -17.08
N GLY A 993 -5.44 39.14 -18.16
CA GLY A 993 -6.56 38.56 -18.94
C GLY A 993 -7.52 37.71 -18.09
N PRO A 994 -7.06 36.60 -17.50
CA PRO A 994 -7.89 35.78 -16.62
C PRO A 994 -8.33 36.51 -15.34
N LEU A 995 -7.54 37.43 -14.79
CA LEU A 995 -7.94 38.25 -13.63
C LEU A 995 -9.20 39.07 -13.95
N LEU A 996 -9.20 39.79 -15.08
CA LEU A 996 -10.34 40.60 -15.52
C LEU A 996 -11.56 39.72 -15.87
N PHE A 997 -11.37 38.53 -16.44
CA PHE A 997 -12.47 37.57 -16.66
C PHE A 997 -13.08 37.05 -15.35
N THR A 998 -12.26 36.77 -14.33
CA THR A 998 -12.71 36.34 -13.00
C THR A 998 -13.45 37.46 -12.27
N LEU A 999 -12.92 38.69 -12.28
CA LEU A 999 -13.60 39.88 -11.75
C LEU A 999 -14.94 40.11 -12.48
N GLN A 1000 -14.97 39.95 -13.80
CA GLN A 1000 -16.20 40.02 -14.59
C GLN A 1000 -17.22 38.94 -14.19
N ARG A 1001 -16.80 37.70 -13.90
CA ARG A 1001 -17.71 36.64 -13.41
C ARG A 1001 -18.22 36.92 -11.98
N LYS A 1002 -17.35 37.36 -11.06
CA LYS A 1002 -17.71 37.62 -9.65
C LYS A 1002 -18.53 38.91 -9.46
N VAL A 1003 -18.10 40.02 -10.07
CA VAL A 1003 -18.66 41.37 -9.84
C VAL A 1003 -19.72 41.74 -10.90
N GLY A 1004 -19.79 40.99 -12.00
CA GLY A 1004 -20.82 41.17 -13.02
C GLY A 1004 -20.71 42.50 -13.79
N PHE A 1005 -19.49 42.99 -14.04
CA PHE A 1005 -19.25 44.35 -14.58
C PHE A 1005 -20.06 44.63 -15.86
N ARG A 1006 -20.15 43.67 -16.80
CA ARG A 1006 -21.01 43.70 -18.00
C ARG A 1006 -22.50 43.94 -17.73
N ARG A 1007 -23.04 43.52 -16.56
CA ARG A 1007 -24.41 43.86 -16.12
C ARG A 1007 -24.49 45.32 -15.66
N ARG A 1008 -23.52 45.80 -14.87
CA ARG A 1008 -23.44 47.23 -14.46
C ARG A 1008 -23.25 48.15 -15.68
N VAL A 1009 -22.32 47.82 -16.57
CA VAL A 1009 -22.04 48.57 -17.80
C VAL A 1009 -23.24 48.56 -18.75
N LYS A 1010 -23.93 47.44 -18.99
CA LYS A 1010 -25.19 47.46 -19.76
C LYS A 1010 -26.24 48.36 -19.10
N ARG A 1011 -26.38 48.33 -17.77
CA ARG A 1011 -27.34 49.18 -17.03
C ARG A 1011 -27.01 50.67 -17.10
N ILE A 1012 -25.72 51.04 -17.11
CA ILE A 1012 -25.26 52.41 -17.31
C ILE A 1012 -25.47 52.85 -18.78
N TRP A 1013 -25.10 52.00 -19.75
CA TRP A 1013 -25.14 52.34 -21.17
C TRP A 1013 -26.57 52.46 -21.71
N PHE A 1014 -27.47 51.52 -21.37
CA PHE A 1014 -28.90 51.66 -21.69
C PHE A 1014 -29.58 52.79 -20.91
N GLY A 1015 -29.09 53.13 -19.71
CA GLY A 1015 -29.53 54.33 -18.98
C GLY A 1015 -29.19 55.65 -19.69
N PHE A 1016 -28.15 55.66 -20.53
CA PHE A 1016 -27.72 56.84 -21.29
C PHE A 1016 -28.48 56.97 -22.63
N VAL A 1017 -28.72 55.86 -23.33
CA VAL A 1017 -29.43 55.84 -24.63
C VAL A 1017 -30.92 56.22 -24.50
N ALA A 1018 -31.51 56.12 -23.31
CA ALA A 1018 -32.92 56.46 -23.06
C ALA A 1018 -33.26 57.97 -23.02
N ARG A 1019 -32.31 58.87 -23.36
CA ARG A 1019 -32.48 60.34 -23.30
C ARG A 1019 -32.39 61.05 -24.66
N LEU A 1020 -33.10 60.54 -25.67
CA LEU A 1020 -33.38 61.28 -26.92
C LEU A 1020 -34.89 61.37 -27.18
N PRO A 1021 -35.40 62.46 -27.81
CA PRO A 1021 -36.84 62.72 -27.84
C PRO A 1021 -37.59 61.81 -28.81
N LYS A 1022 -38.67 61.18 -28.34
CA LYS A 1022 -39.61 60.44 -29.21
C LYS A 1022 -40.44 61.41 -30.06
N ARG A 1023 -40.26 61.40 -31.38
CA ARG A 1023 -41.37 61.76 -32.29
C ARG A 1023 -42.32 60.56 -32.39
N ARG A 1024 -43.63 60.82 -32.40
CA ARG A 1024 -44.68 59.79 -32.44
C ARG A 1024 -45.00 59.39 -33.90
N PHE A 1025 -45.14 58.09 -34.14
CA PHE A 1025 -46.21 57.49 -34.97
C PHE A 1025 -46.50 56.07 -34.45
N VAL A 1026 -47.74 55.59 -34.68
CA VAL A 1026 -48.45 54.47 -34.01
C VAL A 1026 -49.61 54.05 -34.96
N PRO A 1027 -50.21 52.83 -34.98
CA PRO A 1027 -50.02 51.60 -34.17
C PRO A 1027 -49.29 50.51 -35.02
N GLN A 1028 -49.49 49.17 -35.03
CA GLN A 1028 -50.45 48.15 -34.51
C GLN A 1028 -49.72 46.82 -34.17
N ILE A 1029 -50.49 45.79 -33.75
CA ILE A 1029 -50.11 44.37 -33.46
C ILE A 1029 -49.27 44.23 -32.18
N GLY A 1030 -49.53 43.31 -31.24
CA GLY A 1030 -50.60 42.31 -31.07
C GLY A 1030 -50.19 41.36 -29.92
N PRO A 1031 -51.04 41.04 -28.92
CA PRO A 1031 -50.57 40.43 -27.67
C PRO A 1031 -50.43 38.89 -27.72
N ASN A 1032 -49.26 38.38 -27.33
CA ASN A 1032 -49.09 36.96 -26.95
C ASN A 1032 -49.46 36.74 -25.46
N PRO A 1033 -50.22 35.69 -25.12
CA PRO A 1033 -50.44 35.28 -23.73
C PRO A 1033 -49.20 34.55 -23.13
N PRO A 1034 -49.13 34.38 -21.79
CA PRO A 1034 -47.92 33.94 -21.10
C PRO A 1034 -47.79 32.42 -20.91
N VAL A 1035 -46.56 31.99 -20.60
CA VAL A 1035 -46.20 30.62 -20.18
C VAL A 1035 -46.74 30.33 -18.77
N GLY A 1036 -47.22 29.10 -18.52
CA GLY A 1036 -47.66 28.65 -17.20
C GLY A 1036 -47.66 27.13 -17.01
N ALA A 1037 -47.68 26.72 -15.74
CA ALA A 1037 -47.84 25.36 -15.20
C ALA A 1037 -46.73 24.30 -15.47
N ARG A 1038 -46.30 23.65 -14.38
CA ARG A 1038 -45.81 22.26 -14.38
C ARG A 1038 -47.04 21.34 -14.30
N PRO A 1039 -47.03 20.12 -14.86
CA PRO A 1039 -47.97 19.09 -14.45
C PRO A 1039 -47.63 18.61 -13.03
N ALA A 1040 -48.67 18.25 -12.28
CA ALA A 1040 -48.56 17.48 -11.04
C ALA A 1040 -49.05 16.05 -11.28
N VAL A 1041 -48.76 15.14 -10.34
CA VAL A 1041 -49.28 13.77 -10.32
C VAL A 1041 -50.75 13.78 -9.90
N PRO A 1042 -51.57 12.88 -10.46
CA PRO A 1042 -52.56 12.15 -9.66
C PRO A 1042 -52.41 10.63 -9.79
N GLU A 1043 -52.91 9.92 -8.78
CA GLU A 1043 -53.04 8.46 -8.72
C GLU A 1043 -54.43 8.02 -9.22
N THR A 1044 -54.69 6.70 -9.26
CA THR A 1044 -55.96 6.00 -9.61
C THR A 1044 -56.43 6.14 -11.07
N ASP A 1045 -56.86 5.08 -11.77
CA ASP A 1045 -56.91 3.63 -11.46
C ASP A 1045 -55.98 2.82 -12.39
#